data_AF-A0AAW2FXF7-F1
#
_entry.id   AF-A0AAW2FXF7-F1
#
_cell.length_a   1.000
_cell.length_b   1.000
_cell.length_c   1.000
_cell.angle_alpha   90.00
_cell.angle_beta   90.00
_cell.angle_gamma   90.00
#
_symmetry.space_group_name_H-M   'P 1'
#
loop_
_entity.id
_entity.type
_entity.pdbx_description
1 polymer ?
#
loop_
_entity_poly.entity_id
_entity_poly.type
_entity_poly.pdbx_seq_one_letter_code
_entity_poly.pdbx_strand_id
1 'polypeptide(L)'
;MSQESFPRGGKKLGIKRSADWSFEEKLKPKKHKTQTKKKNGHLTTEATNLVATTADRLSKTMLHQGLIILARVSVVSEYDLKLSLPGGLIGYVKVTDLSQSYTNLLQNIVDTKTMQSSEFKPLSDLFKPGDYVTCYVKMLTNTVSKNGKENFICDLSMEPQLINQNVRANYLTKGAKLVCTVKSIEDHGYTVDTGITNVRAFIATENVAKGKQYFPGTQLLCAIKEIETTNNTSIIKLSTKKKKIDSVKTCDIISLDALTPGTKLTLYITKILSNGLRITFGKDNNVGYLNRIYLNNPLSMYEENMEITGTLLYILPTVKLAYFSELTDALEKEVFNVGDVIEKAKVLYRESHKAILKLSKSGLRGYISLRRTNVQITKFPTKFKEGTTHRCRILAYDWMEHVYICSVEEEILKEKYFSVRDINIGDILTVTVYQLTDEFRGYINVQVGKIKGIVPQEHISDAGLSGLRKLKDGDNITARVLDKNNDKNQAKFTLKQSLIKSYLPVLYDFDKVECGVKYHGTISMINKNGLLIRFYGKVKGWVPRTLLNKDTYNMNWNFFVGGTVTVCVESVEKDSQKMKLKIITEEKEEFVDFSIGEMVDGTVIESSPKGVHLKIQKDGNETAITGFLPTGHMAPCYEIGNLLASRCVPGNVMSAVVFATKPAVILSRTFVTNEKYSSFDLLKVGDCIPCTVRDILQNGVSVVLPIEDYSKLEFISYKNISNFDRLYLNQILFVKITAINKQKRQLTLSMLLKDIWEGPSDYEIKLLAAVDVLNLYLSTLSELANSTYYENRPISSVTLGQKIHGTVTEITENGLLLELNDRLTGVVRRDHYSGEPQVGDKVFGTILWKNYVHEFVDVSLLPNIINGISSKQKTLPELPTAVTLKAEILMITNWLILVLVKRNGVGYLVALPARRHINDISPDLTPYKIHSKIRLYVVMTRKESKIVPIAMLKSAFETSKDINVSELSSKRKQQLKKKKMPQSHDADLDSLKKPPREISKKVTKKKFNYKFRKKNMRLTNLQRQRS
;
A
#
# COMPACT_ATOMS: atom_id res chain seq x y z
N MET A 1 42.15 -2.27 58.74
CA MET A 1 41.51 -1.17 59.47
C MET A 1 40.25 -0.77 58.69
N SER A 2 39.06 -0.70 59.26
CA SER A 2 38.59 -1.08 60.61
C SER A 2 37.11 -1.49 60.52
N GLN A 3 36.60 -2.23 61.52
CA GLN A 3 35.16 -2.51 61.65
C GLN A 3 34.45 -1.36 62.40
N GLU A 4 33.19 -1.63 62.80
CA GLU A 4 32.32 -0.84 63.69
C GLU A 4 31.53 0.32 63.04
N SER A 5 30.29 0.63 63.44
CA SER A 5 29.28 -0.19 64.16
C SER A 5 27.88 0.43 63.99
N PHE A 6 26.81 -0.39 64.10
CA PHE A 6 25.43 0.10 64.18
C PHE A 6 25.06 0.52 65.61
N PRO A 7 24.40 1.68 65.80
CA PRO A 7 23.46 1.90 66.90
C PRO A 7 22.00 1.97 66.39
N ARG A 8 21.03 1.99 67.33
CA ARG A 8 19.60 1.75 67.08
C ARG A 8 18.70 2.96 67.36
N GLY A 9 17.67 3.12 66.53
CA GLY A 9 16.31 3.39 67.03
C GLY A 9 15.81 4.83 67.13
N GLY A 10 15.25 5.36 66.03
CA GLY A 10 14.37 6.53 66.02
C GLY A 10 12.93 6.16 65.61
N LYS A 11 11.93 6.58 66.39
CA LYS A 11 10.48 6.48 66.10
C LYS A 11 10.02 7.66 65.21
N LYS A 12 8.87 7.69 64.53
CA LYS A 12 7.97 6.71 63.86
C LYS A 12 6.77 7.53 63.33
N LEU A 13 6.27 7.32 62.10
CA LEU A 13 4.93 7.66 61.55
C LEU A 13 5.00 7.62 60.00
N GLY A 14 4.01 7.14 59.23
CA GLY A 14 2.75 6.50 59.67
C GLY A 14 1.68 6.32 58.57
N ILE A 15 2.00 5.85 57.36
CA ILE A 15 1.01 5.75 56.26
C ILE A 15 0.57 4.31 55.97
N LYS A 16 -0.59 3.97 56.54
CA LYS A 16 -1.61 2.99 56.14
C LYS A 16 -1.22 1.86 55.14
N ARG A 17 -1.07 0.65 55.68
CA ARG A 17 -1.96 -0.45 55.24
C ARG A 17 -3.28 -0.34 56.02
N SER A 18 -4.40 -0.60 55.36
CA SER A 18 -5.69 -0.92 56.00
C SER A 18 -6.12 -2.30 55.50
N ALA A 19 -6.54 -3.17 56.41
CA ALA A 19 -7.01 -4.51 56.10
C ALA A 19 -8.54 -4.54 55.93
N ASP A 20 -9.02 -5.67 55.41
CA ASP A 20 -10.28 -6.36 55.66
C ASP A 20 -11.41 -5.64 56.44
N TRP A 21 -12.64 -5.86 56.00
CA TRP A 21 -13.61 -6.43 56.92
C TRP A 21 -14.25 -7.69 56.34
N SER A 22 -14.18 -8.77 57.12
CA SER A 22 -14.85 -10.04 56.86
C SER A 22 -16.33 -9.97 57.20
N PHE A 23 -17.10 -10.91 56.66
CA PHE A 23 -18.34 -11.35 57.28
C PHE A 23 -18.33 -12.87 57.38
N GLU A 24 -18.12 -13.39 58.59
CA GLU A 24 -18.47 -14.78 58.88
C GLU A 24 -19.97 -14.87 59.12
N GLU A 25 -20.65 -15.90 58.59
CA GLU A 25 -21.52 -16.71 59.46
C GLU A 25 -21.61 -18.16 58.97
N LYS A 26 -21.13 -19.06 59.85
CA LYS A 26 -21.76 -20.34 60.22
C LYS A 26 -22.26 -21.27 59.10
N LEU A 27 -21.59 -22.42 58.99
CA LEU A 27 -22.28 -23.69 59.25
C LEU A 27 -21.35 -24.67 59.99
N LYS A 28 -21.92 -25.48 60.89
CA LYS A 28 -21.18 -26.13 61.99
C LYS A 28 -20.78 -27.59 61.65
N PRO A 29 -19.58 -28.06 62.07
CA PRO A 29 -19.30 -29.49 62.14
C PRO A 29 -20.08 -30.14 63.30
N LYS A 30 -20.73 -31.27 63.06
CA LYS A 30 -21.25 -32.17 64.12
C LYS A 30 -20.63 -33.56 63.98
N LYS A 31 -19.91 -34.00 65.01
CA LYS A 31 -19.63 -35.44 65.24
C LYS A 31 -20.67 -35.96 66.24
N HIS A 32 -21.25 -37.14 66.01
CA HIS A 32 -21.28 -38.18 67.06
C HIS A 32 -21.69 -39.57 66.55
N LYS A 33 -20.89 -40.57 66.97
CA LYS A 33 -21.21 -41.99 67.22
C LYS A 33 -22.23 -42.71 66.31
N THR A 34 -21.74 -43.74 65.62
CA THR A 34 -22.31 -45.09 65.76
C THR A 34 -21.17 -46.09 65.98
N GLN A 35 -21.47 -47.26 66.53
CA GLN A 35 -20.55 -48.07 67.35
C GLN A 35 -19.44 -48.81 66.58
N THR A 36 -18.33 -49.04 67.27
CA THR A 36 -17.34 -50.07 66.93
C THR A 36 -17.90 -51.48 67.16
N LYS A 37 -17.67 -52.39 66.19
CA LYS A 37 -17.48 -53.82 66.47
C LYS A 37 -16.16 -54.26 65.87
N LYS A 38 -15.24 -54.75 66.71
CA LYS A 38 -14.03 -55.46 66.25
C LYS A 38 -14.44 -56.84 65.70
N LYS A 39 -13.85 -57.24 64.58
CA LYS A 39 -13.33 -58.59 64.40
C LYS A 39 -11.91 -58.47 63.86
N ASN A 40 -10.95 -59.08 64.55
CA ASN A 40 -9.65 -59.34 63.96
C ASN A 40 -9.82 -60.52 62.99
N GLY A 41 -9.11 -60.49 61.86
CA GLY A 41 -9.13 -61.55 60.85
C GLY A 41 -7.96 -61.34 59.90
N HIS A 42 -6.88 -62.08 60.12
CA HIS A 42 -5.66 -62.01 59.33
C HIS A 42 -5.85 -62.84 58.06
N LEU A 43 -5.72 -62.22 56.87
CA LEU A 43 -5.59 -62.94 55.59
C LEU A 43 -4.84 -62.08 54.57
N THR A 44 -3.68 -62.60 54.18
CA THR A 44 -3.04 -62.56 52.84
C THR A 44 -3.09 -61.32 51.96
N THR A 45 -1.91 -60.92 51.49
CA THR A 45 -1.68 -60.08 50.31
C THR A 45 -2.28 -60.69 49.03
N GLU A 46 -3.25 -60.01 48.43
CA GLU A 46 -3.52 -60.10 47.00
C GLU A 46 -3.35 -58.71 46.37
N ALA A 47 -2.81 -58.65 45.15
CA ALA A 47 -2.56 -57.39 44.47
C ALA A 47 -3.88 -56.77 43.98
N THR A 48 -4.25 -55.61 44.54
CA THR A 48 -5.43 -54.85 44.14
C THR A 48 -5.24 -54.21 42.76
N ASN A 49 -5.50 -55.01 41.72
CA ASN A 49 -5.51 -54.56 40.33
C ASN A 49 -6.35 -53.30 40.15
N LEU A 50 -5.80 -52.29 39.46
CA LEU A 50 -6.43 -51.01 39.14
C LEU A 50 -7.50 -51.16 38.05
N VAL A 51 -8.56 -51.91 38.36
CA VAL A 51 -9.71 -52.12 37.46
C VAL A 51 -10.60 -50.87 37.48
N ALA A 52 -10.52 -50.05 36.43
CA ALA A 52 -11.44 -48.94 36.25
C ALA A 52 -12.88 -49.44 36.10
N THR A 53 -13.80 -48.80 36.83
CA THR A 53 -15.24 -49.13 36.81
C THR A 53 -16.00 -48.51 35.64
N THR A 54 -15.33 -47.66 34.86
CA THR A 54 -15.87 -46.89 33.73
C THR A 54 -14.91 -46.96 32.53
N ALA A 55 -15.48 -46.96 31.32
CA ALA A 55 -14.74 -46.84 30.06
C ALA A 55 -14.59 -45.36 29.69
N ASP A 56 -13.73 -44.66 30.42
CA ASP A 56 -13.59 -43.20 30.28
C ASP A 56 -12.82 -42.79 29.01
N ARG A 57 -13.15 -41.60 28.50
CA ARG A 57 -12.49 -41.00 27.34
C ARG A 57 -11.21 -40.30 27.77
N LEU A 58 -10.21 -40.27 26.89
CA LEU A 58 -8.96 -39.53 27.07
C LEU A 58 -9.23 -38.10 27.58
N SER A 59 -8.60 -37.75 28.71
CA SER A 59 -8.78 -36.47 29.38
C SER A 59 -7.48 -35.64 29.37
N LYS A 60 -7.59 -34.35 29.69
CA LYS A 60 -6.41 -33.49 29.91
C LYS A 60 -5.48 -33.99 31.04
N THR A 61 -5.98 -34.78 31.99
CA THR A 61 -5.17 -35.34 33.09
C THR A 61 -4.54 -36.69 32.74
N MET A 62 -5.01 -37.35 31.67
CA MET A 62 -4.37 -38.54 31.11
C MET A 62 -3.28 -38.19 30.09
N LEU A 63 -3.34 -37.02 29.44
CA LEU A 63 -2.29 -36.53 28.55
C LEU A 63 -1.00 -36.22 29.32
N HIS A 64 0.11 -36.78 28.85
CA HIS A 64 1.46 -36.54 29.33
C HIS A 64 2.46 -36.71 28.18
N GLN A 65 3.64 -36.09 28.29
CA GLN A 65 4.73 -36.30 27.33
C GLN A 65 5.12 -37.78 27.31
N GLY A 66 5.39 -38.33 26.12
CA GLY A 66 5.68 -39.76 25.94
C GLY A 66 4.49 -40.61 25.49
N LEU A 67 3.25 -40.10 25.60
CA LEU A 67 2.06 -40.82 25.16
C LEU A 67 1.94 -40.83 23.63
N ILE A 68 1.68 -42.01 23.05
CA ILE A 68 1.48 -42.22 21.61
C ILE A 68 -0.02 -42.42 21.34
N ILE A 69 -0.57 -41.67 20.39
CA ILE A 69 -2.03 -41.55 20.18
C ILE A 69 -2.35 -41.59 18.68
N LEU A 70 -3.38 -42.34 18.30
CA LEU A 70 -4.04 -42.23 17.00
C LEU A 70 -4.90 -40.97 16.96
N ALA A 71 -4.64 -40.12 15.98
CA ALA A 71 -5.34 -38.87 15.73
C ALA A 71 -5.90 -38.85 14.30
N ARG A 72 -6.73 -37.84 13.99
CA ARG A 72 -7.13 -37.54 12.61
C ARG A 72 -6.86 -36.09 12.26
N VAL A 73 -6.43 -35.86 11.02
CA VAL A 73 -6.26 -34.52 10.46
C VAL A 73 -7.61 -33.81 10.43
N SER A 74 -7.72 -32.67 11.11
CA SER A 74 -8.98 -31.90 11.20
C SER A 74 -8.97 -30.65 10.31
N VAL A 75 -7.81 -29.97 10.23
CA VAL A 75 -7.52 -28.83 9.35
C VAL A 75 -6.05 -28.91 8.96
N VAL A 76 -5.74 -28.59 7.71
CA VAL A 76 -4.38 -28.49 7.17
C VAL A 76 -4.08 -27.01 6.93
N SER A 77 -3.03 -26.49 7.56
CA SER A 77 -2.54 -25.13 7.34
C SER A 77 -1.30 -25.14 6.44
N GLU A 78 -0.74 -23.96 6.16
CA GLU A 78 0.54 -23.82 5.45
C GLU A 78 1.76 -24.26 6.29
N TYR A 79 1.66 -24.17 7.63
CA TYR A 79 2.80 -24.37 8.55
C TYR A 79 2.52 -25.39 9.69
N ASP A 80 1.26 -25.82 9.86
CA ASP A 80 0.86 -26.79 10.88
C ASP A 80 -0.29 -27.70 10.41
N LEU A 81 -0.43 -28.84 11.08
CA LEU A 81 -1.58 -29.73 11.02
C LEU A 81 -2.32 -29.64 12.35
N LYS A 82 -3.61 -29.32 12.30
CA LYS A 82 -4.48 -29.36 13.47
C LYS A 82 -5.17 -30.72 13.54
N LEU A 83 -4.94 -31.46 14.61
CA LEU A 83 -5.40 -32.84 14.75
C LEU A 83 -6.51 -32.97 15.80
N SER A 84 -7.53 -33.77 15.46
CA SER A 84 -8.57 -34.22 16.41
C SER A 84 -8.05 -35.45 17.14
N LEU A 85 -8.10 -35.41 18.48
CA LEU A 85 -7.64 -36.46 19.38
C LEU A 85 -8.84 -37.12 20.10
N PRO A 86 -8.68 -38.38 20.57
CA PRO A 86 -9.67 -39.02 21.42
C PRO A 86 -10.13 -38.13 22.59
N GLY A 87 -11.41 -38.22 22.96
CA GLY A 87 -12.01 -37.41 24.03
C GLY A 87 -12.55 -36.04 23.61
N GLY A 88 -12.36 -35.65 22.36
CA GLY A 88 -12.67 -34.31 21.86
C GLY A 88 -11.59 -33.29 22.24
N LEU A 89 -10.34 -33.74 22.22
CA LEU A 89 -9.16 -32.93 22.46
C LEU A 89 -8.53 -32.53 21.11
N ILE A 90 -7.73 -31.46 21.10
CA ILE A 90 -7.09 -30.94 19.89
C ILE A 90 -5.59 -30.82 20.15
N GLY A 91 -4.79 -31.26 19.18
CA GLY A 91 -3.35 -31.04 19.16
C GLY A 91 -2.87 -30.43 17.84
N TYR A 92 -1.62 -29.99 17.81
CA TYR A 92 -1.01 -29.33 16.66
C TYR A 92 0.36 -29.96 16.37
N VAL A 93 0.60 -30.33 15.11
CA VAL A 93 1.91 -30.78 14.60
C VAL A 93 2.46 -29.65 13.72
N LYS A 94 3.65 -29.15 14.02
CA LYS A 94 4.31 -28.14 13.18
C LYS A 94 4.96 -28.81 11.98
N VAL A 95 5.16 -28.06 10.90
CA VAL A 95 5.81 -28.54 9.66
C VAL A 95 7.19 -29.19 9.90
N THR A 96 7.91 -28.75 10.93
CA THR A 96 9.22 -29.27 11.39
C THR A 96 9.14 -30.62 12.11
N ASP A 97 7.99 -30.95 12.67
CA ASP A 97 7.75 -32.09 13.56
C ASP A 97 7.12 -33.28 12.80
N LEU A 98 7.23 -33.29 11.46
CA LEU A 98 6.70 -34.35 10.59
C LEU A 98 7.70 -35.49 10.37
N SER A 99 8.93 -35.15 9.97
CA SER A 99 10.05 -36.09 9.78
C SER A 99 11.33 -35.32 9.44
N GLN A 100 12.48 -35.88 9.81
CA GLN A 100 13.78 -35.29 9.50
C GLN A 100 14.02 -35.13 7.99
N SER A 101 13.53 -36.07 7.16
CA SER A 101 13.61 -35.96 5.69
C SER A 101 12.89 -34.72 5.15
N TYR A 102 11.67 -34.46 5.60
CA TYR A 102 10.89 -33.31 5.15
C TYR A 102 11.44 -31.98 5.69
N THR A 103 11.92 -31.95 6.93
CA THR A 103 12.60 -30.78 7.51
C THR A 103 13.91 -30.46 6.77
N ASN A 104 14.70 -31.47 6.40
CA ASN A 104 15.91 -31.28 5.58
C ASN A 104 15.57 -30.74 4.18
N LEU A 105 14.50 -31.22 3.53
CA LEU A 105 14.05 -30.71 2.23
C LEU A 105 13.65 -29.23 2.30
N LEU A 106 12.93 -28.82 3.34
CA LEU A 106 12.59 -27.41 3.58
C LEU A 106 13.83 -26.54 3.78
N GLN A 107 14.83 -27.04 4.52
CA GLN A 107 16.07 -26.30 4.77
C GLN A 107 16.89 -26.11 3.48
N ASN A 108 17.05 -27.17 2.68
CA ASN A 108 17.67 -27.10 1.35
C ASN A 108 16.98 -26.08 0.42
N ILE A 109 15.65 -25.97 0.48
CA ILE A 109 14.86 -25.00 -0.30
C ILE A 109 15.16 -23.55 0.14
N VAL A 110 15.29 -23.30 1.45
CA VAL A 110 15.63 -21.98 2.00
C VAL A 110 17.04 -21.55 1.59
N ASP A 111 18.01 -22.47 1.67
CA ASP A 111 19.42 -22.18 1.42
C ASP A 111 19.70 -21.96 -0.09
N THR A 112 19.10 -22.78 -0.96
CA THR A 112 19.32 -22.70 -2.43
C THR A 112 18.48 -21.62 -3.13
N LYS A 113 17.36 -21.18 -2.52
CA LYS A 113 16.38 -20.22 -3.09
C LYS A 113 15.76 -20.64 -4.43
N THR A 114 15.94 -21.89 -4.87
CA THR A 114 15.40 -22.42 -6.12
C THR A 114 14.45 -23.57 -5.85
N MET A 115 13.18 -23.43 -6.25
CA MET A 115 12.18 -24.51 -6.17
C MET A 115 12.40 -25.55 -7.27
N GLN A 116 13.47 -26.34 -7.16
CA GLN A 116 13.79 -27.46 -8.07
C GLN A 116 13.91 -28.79 -7.32
N SER A 117 12.76 -29.35 -6.94
CA SER A 117 12.59 -30.80 -6.81
C SER A 117 11.16 -31.18 -7.19
N SER A 118 11.00 -32.28 -7.93
CA SER A 118 9.69 -32.87 -8.23
C SER A 118 9.06 -33.56 -7.00
N GLU A 119 9.89 -33.86 -6.00
CA GLU A 119 9.54 -34.56 -4.77
C GLU A 119 8.85 -33.68 -3.71
N PHE A 120 9.19 -32.40 -3.63
CA PHE A 120 8.58 -31.51 -2.64
C PHE A 120 7.09 -31.27 -2.91
N LYS A 121 6.28 -31.38 -1.86
CA LYS A 121 4.84 -31.14 -1.85
C LYS A 121 4.41 -30.42 -0.58
N PRO A 122 3.51 -29.42 -0.66
CA PRO A 122 2.98 -28.74 0.52
C PRO A 122 2.06 -29.66 1.34
N LEU A 123 1.75 -29.25 2.58
CA LEU A 123 0.95 -30.06 3.52
C LEU A 123 -0.44 -30.43 2.98
N SER A 124 -1.05 -29.56 2.16
CA SER A 124 -2.34 -29.79 1.47
C SER A 124 -2.36 -30.99 0.54
N ASP A 125 -1.18 -31.38 0.05
CA ASP A 125 -1.00 -32.42 -0.96
C ASP A 125 -0.57 -33.74 -0.30
N LEU A 126 0.12 -33.65 0.84
CA LEU A 126 0.54 -34.77 1.68
C LEU A 126 -0.59 -35.33 2.57
N PHE A 127 -1.46 -34.46 3.09
CA PHE A 127 -2.49 -34.80 4.08
C PHE A 127 -3.84 -34.15 3.76
N LYS A 128 -4.95 -34.84 4.07
CA LYS A 128 -6.31 -34.35 3.89
C LYS A 128 -7.13 -34.47 5.18
N PRO A 129 -8.12 -33.59 5.41
CA PRO A 129 -9.05 -33.75 6.53
C PRO A 129 -9.69 -35.14 6.53
N GLY A 130 -9.66 -35.80 7.68
CA GLY A 130 -10.06 -37.20 7.85
C GLY A 130 -8.94 -38.23 7.73
N ASP A 131 -7.75 -37.91 7.22
CA ASP A 131 -6.63 -38.87 7.24
C ASP A 131 -6.23 -39.23 8.68
N TYR A 132 -6.02 -40.53 8.94
CA TYR A 132 -5.49 -41.03 10.22
C TYR A 132 -3.97 -40.83 10.28
N VAL A 133 -3.49 -40.33 11.42
CA VAL A 133 -2.07 -40.14 11.72
C VAL A 133 -1.78 -40.56 13.15
N THR A 134 -0.64 -41.20 13.40
CA THR A 134 -0.19 -41.56 14.75
C THR A 134 0.80 -40.52 15.23
N CYS A 135 0.61 -40.03 16.45
CA CYS A 135 1.31 -38.86 16.98
C CYS A 135 1.88 -39.13 18.38
N TYR A 136 3.03 -38.54 18.63
CA TYR A 136 3.70 -38.47 19.93
C TYR A 136 3.36 -37.16 20.64
N VAL A 137 2.97 -37.21 21.92
CA VAL A 137 2.79 -35.99 22.73
C VAL A 137 4.15 -35.42 23.10
N LYS A 138 4.54 -34.32 22.44
CA LYS A 138 5.85 -33.67 22.59
C LYS A 138 5.88 -32.70 23.76
N MET A 139 4.87 -31.83 23.87
CA MET A 139 4.77 -30.84 24.95
C MET A 139 3.31 -30.47 25.24
N LEU A 140 3.01 -30.18 26.50
CA LEU A 140 1.70 -29.69 26.95
C LEU A 140 1.88 -28.31 27.58
N THR A 141 1.15 -27.30 27.09
CA THR A 141 1.27 -25.92 27.56
C THR A 141 -0.07 -25.36 27.99
N ASN A 142 -0.18 -24.95 29.25
CA ASN A 142 -1.32 -24.20 29.76
C ASN A 142 -0.96 -22.72 29.85
N THR A 143 -1.66 -21.87 29.10
CA THR A 143 -1.54 -20.41 29.18
C THR A 143 -2.85 -19.81 29.69
N VAL A 144 -2.80 -18.92 30.68
CA VAL A 144 -3.97 -18.16 31.10
C VAL A 144 -4.02 -16.87 30.29
N SER A 145 -5.03 -16.73 29.45
CA SER A 145 -5.27 -15.49 28.69
C SER A 145 -5.66 -14.35 29.63
N LYS A 146 -5.40 -13.09 29.24
CA LYS A 146 -5.75 -11.87 30.01
C LYS A 146 -7.21 -11.83 30.51
N ASN A 147 -8.13 -12.51 29.82
CA ASN A 147 -9.55 -12.61 30.14
C ASN A 147 -9.89 -13.80 31.07
N GLY A 148 -8.93 -14.32 31.84
CA GLY A 148 -9.13 -15.44 32.79
C GLY A 148 -9.40 -16.81 32.16
N LYS A 149 -9.27 -16.95 30.83
CA LYS A 149 -9.51 -18.21 30.11
C LYS A 149 -8.23 -19.01 29.96
N GLU A 150 -8.23 -20.23 30.52
CA GLU A 150 -7.22 -21.24 30.24
C GLU A 150 -7.24 -21.63 28.75
N ASN A 151 -6.08 -21.51 28.10
CA ASN A 151 -5.82 -22.01 26.76
C ASN A 151 -4.79 -23.15 26.87
N PHE A 152 -5.27 -24.38 26.67
CA PHE A 152 -4.48 -25.61 26.69
C PHE A 152 -4.05 -25.93 25.26
N ILE A 153 -2.74 -26.04 25.04
CA ILE A 153 -2.12 -26.39 23.77
C ILE A 153 -1.40 -27.73 23.95
N CYS A 154 -1.63 -28.63 23.01
CA CYS A 154 -0.97 -29.93 22.92
C CYS A 154 -0.10 -29.94 21.65
N ASP A 155 1.20 -29.77 21.83
CA ASP A 155 2.18 -29.84 20.75
C ASP A 155 2.53 -31.32 20.53
N LEU A 156 2.35 -31.77 19.28
CA LEU A 156 2.50 -33.14 18.84
C LEU A 156 3.65 -33.25 17.82
N SER A 157 4.27 -34.43 17.73
CA SER A 157 5.17 -34.79 16.63
C SER A 157 4.71 -36.08 15.94
N MET A 158 4.98 -36.16 14.64
CA MET A 158 4.73 -37.31 13.76
C MET A 158 6.03 -38.03 13.36
N GLU A 159 7.17 -37.62 13.93
CA GLU A 159 8.49 -38.22 13.67
C GLU A 159 8.53 -39.71 14.05
N PRO A 160 8.91 -40.62 13.11
CA PRO A 160 8.99 -42.05 13.40
C PRO A 160 9.89 -42.41 14.59
N GLN A 161 10.95 -41.62 14.84
CA GLN A 161 11.88 -41.83 15.95
C GLN A 161 11.21 -41.68 17.32
N LEU A 162 10.33 -40.68 17.49
CA LEU A 162 9.59 -40.46 18.73
C LEU A 162 8.40 -41.42 18.89
N ILE A 163 7.74 -41.76 17.78
CA ILE A 163 6.62 -42.72 17.78
C ILE A 163 7.12 -44.14 18.13
N ASN A 164 8.22 -44.59 17.52
CA ASN A 164 8.69 -45.97 17.64
C ASN A 164 9.84 -46.13 18.66
N GLN A 165 10.12 -45.12 19.51
CA GLN A 165 11.23 -45.12 20.47
C GLN A 165 11.31 -46.35 21.40
N ASN A 166 10.16 -46.99 21.69
CA ASN A 166 10.06 -48.16 22.56
C ASN A 166 10.09 -49.50 21.79
N VAL A 167 10.06 -49.47 20.45
CA VAL A 167 9.97 -50.65 19.58
C VAL A 167 11.39 -51.16 19.29
N ARG A 168 11.71 -52.35 19.79
CA ARG A 168 12.98 -53.04 19.49
C ARG A 168 12.83 -53.91 18.23
N ALA A 169 13.90 -54.05 17.45
CA ALA A 169 13.92 -54.90 16.25
C ALA A 169 13.41 -56.33 16.53
N ASN A 170 13.76 -56.91 17.68
CA ASN A 170 13.35 -58.26 18.12
C ASN A 170 11.83 -58.41 18.34
N TYR A 171 11.05 -57.32 18.40
CA TYR A 171 9.59 -57.37 18.53
C TYR A 171 8.87 -57.28 17.17
N LEU A 172 9.61 -57.07 16.07
CA LEU A 172 9.03 -56.96 14.73
C LEU A 172 8.75 -58.36 14.18
N THR A 173 7.49 -58.62 13.81
CA THR A 173 7.05 -59.90 13.25
C THR A 173 6.32 -59.75 11.91
N LYS A 174 6.31 -60.82 11.11
CA LYS A 174 5.64 -60.86 9.81
C LYS A 174 4.12 -60.69 9.97
N GLY A 175 3.58 -59.60 9.42
CA GLY A 175 2.17 -59.22 9.52
C GLY A 175 1.86 -58.14 10.56
N ALA A 176 2.80 -57.85 11.48
CA ALA A 176 2.70 -56.71 12.40
C ALA A 176 2.56 -55.39 11.64
N LYS A 177 1.99 -54.38 12.31
CA LYS A 177 1.84 -53.03 11.77
C LYS A 177 2.94 -52.13 12.34
N LEU A 178 3.38 -51.17 11.54
CA LEU A 178 4.38 -50.19 11.91
C LEU A 178 4.06 -48.86 11.23
N VAL A 179 4.16 -47.76 11.97
CA VAL A 179 4.08 -46.41 11.40
C VAL A 179 5.49 -45.98 10.97
N CYS A 180 5.59 -45.47 9.74
CA CYS A 180 6.82 -45.02 9.11
C CYS A 180 6.53 -43.79 8.25
N THR A 181 7.54 -43.00 7.90
CA THR A 181 7.38 -41.82 7.04
C THR A 181 8.26 -41.96 5.80
N VAL A 182 7.75 -41.56 4.63
CA VAL A 182 8.51 -41.65 3.37
C VAL A 182 9.74 -40.75 3.44
N LYS A 183 10.90 -41.33 3.08
CA LYS A 183 12.21 -40.67 3.13
C LYS A 183 12.62 -40.16 1.73
N SER A 184 12.52 -41.02 0.73
CA SER A 184 12.88 -40.75 -0.68
C SER A 184 12.05 -41.64 -1.62
N ILE A 185 12.00 -41.23 -2.89
CA ILE A 185 11.35 -41.96 -3.98
C ILE A 185 12.46 -42.64 -4.80
N GLU A 186 12.29 -43.93 -5.12
CA GLU A 186 13.28 -44.72 -5.87
C GLU A 186 12.62 -45.34 -7.12
N ASP A 187 13.39 -45.68 -8.15
CA ASP A 187 12.88 -46.23 -9.43
C ASP A 187 11.97 -47.46 -9.29
N HIS A 188 12.11 -48.21 -8.19
CA HIS A 188 11.40 -49.47 -7.94
C HIS A 188 10.57 -49.44 -6.64
N GLY A 189 10.40 -48.27 -6.00
CA GLY A 189 9.59 -48.14 -4.79
C GLY A 189 9.89 -46.90 -3.95
N TYR A 190 9.80 -47.08 -2.63
CA TYR A 190 10.01 -46.00 -1.66
C TYR A 190 10.91 -46.47 -0.51
N THR A 191 11.96 -45.71 -0.23
CA THR A 191 12.70 -45.82 1.04
C THR A 191 11.91 -45.09 2.12
N VAL A 192 11.70 -45.73 3.27
CA VAL A 192 10.94 -45.14 4.38
C VAL A 192 11.71 -45.18 5.69
N ASP A 193 11.56 -44.13 6.49
CA ASP A 193 12.11 -44.04 7.84
C ASP A 193 11.14 -44.66 8.86
N THR A 194 11.63 -45.64 9.61
CA THR A 194 10.92 -46.28 10.73
C THR A 194 11.27 -45.67 12.07
N GLY A 195 12.35 -44.90 12.17
CA GLY A 195 12.89 -44.39 13.44
C GLY A 195 13.43 -45.44 14.41
N ILE A 196 13.41 -46.74 14.04
CA ILE A 196 13.94 -47.82 14.88
C ILE A 196 15.42 -48.02 14.57
N THR A 197 16.26 -48.04 15.61
CA THR A 197 17.71 -48.25 15.47
C THR A 197 18.03 -49.60 14.78
N ASN A 198 19.02 -49.57 13.89
CA ASN A 198 19.48 -50.70 13.07
C ASN A 198 18.41 -51.34 12.14
N VAL A 199 17.24 -50.71 11.94
CA VAL A 199 16.22 -51.16 10.98
C VAL A 199 16.25 -50.29 9.72
N ARG A 200 16.19 -50.92 8.54
CA ARG A 200 16.01 -50.25 7.23
C ARG A 200 14.74 -50.78 6.57
N ALA A 201 13.95 -49.91 5.95
CA ALA A 201 12.65 -50.28 5.40
C ALA A 201 12.42 -49.80 3.97
N PHE A 202 11.80 -50.67 3.16
CA PHE A 202 11.51 -50.40 1.76
C PHE A 202 10.10 -50.86 1.36
N ILE A 203 9.41 -50.06 0.56
CA ILE A 203 8.10 -50.39 -0.03
C ILE A 203 8.28 -50.49 -1.55
N ALA A 204 8.45 -51.70 -2.08
CA ALA A 204 8.48 -51.93 -3.52
C ALA A 204 7.16 -51.51 -4.18
N THR A 205 7.21 -50.98 -5.40
CA THR A 205 6.03 -50.49 -6.15
C THR A 205 4.91 -51.53 -6.24
N GLU A 206 5.25 -52.82 -6.32
CA GLU A 206 4.29 -53.93 -6.31
C GLU A 206 3.41 -53.99 -5.05
N ASN A 207 3.86 -53.46 -3.89
CA ASN A 207 3.18 -53.50 -2.60
C ASN A 207 2.47 -52.20 -2.21
N VAL A 208 2.49 -51.20 -3.09
CA VAL A 208 1.75 -49.94 -2.94
C VAL A 208 0.25 -50.17 -3.19
N ALA A 209 -0.60 -49.31 -2.64
CA ALA A 209 -2.02 -49.30 -2.96
C ALA A 209 -2.27 -48.80 -4.40
N LYS A 210 -3.06 -49.53 -5.20
CA LYS A 210 -3.37 -49.15 -6.59
C LYS A 210 -3.80 -47.68 -6.69
N GLY A 211 -3.16 -46.91 -7.57
CA GLY A 211 -3.49 -45.51 -7.83
C GLY A 211 -3.03 -44.51 -6.76
N LYS A 212 -2.20 -44.91 -5.79
CA LYS A 212 -1.52 -43.97 -4.88
C LYS A 212 -0.04 -43.81 -5.26
N GLN A 213 0.41 -42.56 -5.32
CA GLN A 213 1.81 -42.16 -5.24
C GLN A 213 2.04 -41.54 -3.86
N TYR A 214 3.22 -41.70 -3.29
CA TYR A 214 3.63 -41.05 -2.03
C TYR A 214 4.80 -40.10 -2.26
N PHE A 215 4.98 -39.15 -1.35
CA PHE A 215 6.04 -38.14 -1.38
C PHE A 215 6.75 -38.08 -0.02
N PRO A 216 8.02 -37.62 0.05
CA PRO A 216 8.74 -37.46 1.31
C PRO A 216 7.92 -36.67 2.36
N GLY A 217 7.92 -37.14 3.60
CA GLY A 217 7.11 -36.57 4.68
C GLY A 217 5.69 -37.16 4.82
N THR A 218 5.20 -37.96 3.86
CA THR A 218 3.93 -38.70 4.04
C THR A 218 4.09 -39.79 5.11
N GLN A 219 3.33 -39.72 6.20
CA GLN A 219 3.26 -40.79 7.22
C GLN A 219 2.36 -41.93 6.74
N LEU A 220 2.79 -43.19 6.95
CA LEU A 220 2.14 -44.41 6.46
C LEU A 220 2.09 -45.50 7.54
N LEU A 221 0.88 -46.04 7.79
CA LEU A 221 0.70 -47.30 8.51
C LEU A 221 0.95 -48.47 7.54
N CYS A 222 2.05 -49.19 7.75
CA CYS A 222 2.47 -50.30 6.89
C CYS A 222 2.32 -51.65 7.59
N ALA A 223 2.15 -52.72 6.82
CA ALA A 223 2.24 -54.10 7.30
C ALA A 223 3.54 -54.77 6.83
N ILE A 224 4.22 -55.48 7.74
CA ILE A 224 5.50 -56.17 7.45
C ILE A 224 5.26 -57.42 6.60
N LYS A 225 5.90 -57.50 5.42
CA LYS A 225 5.82 -58.63 4.47
C LYS A 225 6.91 -59.68 4.74
N GLU A 226 8.14 -59.23 4.88
CA GLU A 226 9.38 -60.00 5.08
C GLU A 226 10.33 -59.21 6.00
N ILE A 227 11.18 -59.93 6.75
CA ILE A 227 12.24 -59.41 7.61
C ILE A 227 13.49 -60.22 7.28
N GLU A 228 14.58 -59.54 6.94
CA GLU A 228 15.89 -60.13 6.62
C GLU A 228 16.94 -59.47 7.52
N THR A 229 17.53 -60.24 8.44
CA THR A 229 18.50 -59.71 9.41
C THR A 229 19.91 -60.16 9.05
N THR A 230 20.79 -59.20 8.76
CA THR A 230 22.19 -59.42 8.39
C THR A 230 23.10 -58.45 9.14
N ASN A 231 24.19 -58.97 9.73
CA ASN A 231 25.22 -58.19 10.44
C ASN A 231 24.63 -57.15 11.41
N ASN A 232 23.75 -57.60 12.31
CA ASN A 232 23.05 -56.79 13.32
C ASN A 232 22.14 -55.67 12.77
N THR A 233 21.86 -55.65 11.47
CA THR A 233 20.87 -54.76 10.83
C THR A 233 19.70 -55.57 10.26
N SER A 234 18.48 -55.06 10.40
CA SER A 234 17.27 -55.72 9.88
C SER A 234 16.66 -54.93 8.73
N ILE A 235 16.62 -55.54 7.55
CA ILE A 235 15.94 -55.01 6.37
C ILE A 235 14.51 -55.54 6.36
N ILE A 236 13.52 -54.65 6.37
CA ILE A 236 12.10 -55.01 6.36
C ILE A 236 11.40 -54.55 5.08
N LYS A 237 10.69 -55.46 4.43
CA LYS A 237 9.88 -55.16 3.24
C LYS A 237 8.46 -54.88 3.68
N LEU A 238 7.95 -53.69 3.34
CA LEU A 238 6.68 -53.16 3.82
C LEU A 238 5.61 -53.14 2.72
N SER A 239 4.34 -53.01 3.12
CA SER A 239 3.18 -53.03 2.23
C SER A 239 2.06 -52.10 2.71
N THR A 240 1.54 -51.25 1.82
CA THR A 240 0.42 -50.32 2.09
C THR A 240 -0.92 -50.76 1.50
N LYS A 241 -0.98 -51.93 0.85
CA LYS A 241 -2.25 -52.52 0.35
C LYS A 241 -3.27 -52.68 1.49
N LYS A 242 -4.43 -52.00 1.39
CA LYS A 242 -5.56 -52.06 2.36
C LYS A 242 -5.82 -53.48 2.90
N LYS A 243 -5.98 -54.48 2.02
CA LYS A 243 -6.18 -55.91 2.39
C LYS A 243 -5.15 -56.51 3.38
N LYS A 244 -3.96 -55.92 3.55
CA LYS A 244 -2.91 -56.32 4.53
C LYS A 244 -2.81 -55.39 5.74
N ILE A 245 -3.38 -54.19 5.67
CA ILE A 245 -3.52 -53.26 6.81
C ILE A 245 -4.77 -53.66 7.60
N ASP A 246 -5.91 -53.75 6.92
CA ASP A 246 -7.23 -54.14 7.44
C ASP A 246 -7.33 -55.64 7.81
N SER A 247 -6.29 -56.43 7.57
CA SER A 247 -6.28 -57.86 7.94
C SER A 247 -6.22 -58.01 9.46
N VAL A 248 -7.37 -58.19 10.09
CA VAL A 248 -7.46 -58.62 11.48
C VAL A 248 -6.82 -60.01 11.56
N LYS A 249 -5.72 -60.09 12.31
CA LYS A 249 -5.08 -61.35 12.71
C LYS A 249 -4.87 -61.30 14.20
N THR A 250 -5.07 -62.42 14.86
CA THR A 250 -4.52 -62.73 16.19
C THR A 250 -3.00 -62.87 16.08
N CYS A 251 -2.32 -61.76 15.83
CA CYS A 251 -0.86 -61.69 15.89
C CYS A 251 -0.40 -61.99 17.32
N ASP A 252 0.74 -62.65 17.45
CA ASP A 252 1.44 -62.78 18.73
C ASP A 252 1.95 -61.40 19.16
N ILE A 253 1.28 -60.79 20.14
CA ILE A 253 1.64 -59.48 20.69
C ILE A 253 2.81 -59.66 21.66
N ILE A 254 4.03 -59.77 21.11
CA ILE A 254 5.27 -59.97 21.90
C ILE A 254 5.46 -58.87 22.97
N SER A 255 4.96 -57.66 22.70
CA SER A 255 4.88 -56.58 23.69
C SER A 255 3.78 -55.59 23.31
N LEU A 256 3.06 -55.06 24.31
CA LEU A 256 2.16 -53.92 24.13
C LEU A 256 2.89 -52.67 23.62
N ASP A 257 4.18 -52.51 23.94
CA ASP A 257 4.97 -51.36 23.49
C ASP A 257 5.37 -51.44 22.00
N ALA A 258 5.15 -52.60 21.34
CA ALA A 258 5.27 -52.76 19.90
C ALA A 258 3.93 -52.58 19.15
N LEU A 259 2.81 -52.40 19.86
CA LEU A 259 1.47 -52.35 19.27
C LEU A 259 1.09 -50.92 18.86
N THR A 260 1.38 -50.55 17.61
CA THR A 260 1.13 -49.18 17.13
C THR A 260 -0.37 -48.83 17.06
N PRO A 261 -0.79 -47.64 17.56
CA PRO A 261 -2.14 -47.13 17.33
C PRO A 261 -2.51 -47.06 15.85
N GLY A 262 -3.80 -47.26 15.55
CA GLY A 262 -4.30 -47.52 14.19
C GLY A 262 -4.37 -49.01 13.82
N THR A 263 -3.79 -49.91 14.62
CA THR A 263 -3.92 -51.36 14.43
C THR A 263 -5.33 -51.84 14.77
N LYS A 264 -5.94 -52.64 13.88
CA LYS A 264 -7.22 -53.34 14.11
C LYS A 264 -6.96 -54.70 14.76
N LEU A 265 -7.70 -55.00 15.82
CA LEU A 265 -7.61 -56.24 16.58
C LEU A 265 -9.00 -56.85 16.83
N THR A 266 -9.02 -58.17 17.00
CA THR A 266 -10.13 -58.91 17.62
C THR A 266 -10.14 -58.63 19.13
N LEU A 267 -11.32 -58.33 19.67
CA LEU A 267 -11.57 -57.96 21.06
C LEU A 267 -12.74 -58.80 21.59
N TYR A 268 -12.65 -59.30 22.82
CA TYR A 268 -13.73 -60.04 23.48
C TYR A 268 -14.33 -59.21 24.62
N ILE A 269 -15.65 -59.09 24.68
CA ILE A 269 -16.34 -58.31 25.73
C ILE A 269 -16.31 -59.09 27.06
N THR A 270 -15.68 -58.52 28.09
CA THR A 270 -15.57 -59.15 29.43
C THR A 270 -16.40 -58.48 30.51
N LYS A 271 -16.95 -57.29 30.24
CA LYS A 271 -18.00 -56.67 31.05
C LYS A 271 -18.67 -55.51 30.33
N ILE A 272 -19.99 -55.39 30.43
CA ILE A 272 -20.72 -54.18 30.02
C ILE A 272 -20.66 -53.14 31.16
N LEU A 273 -20.26 -51.90 30.84
CA LEU A 273 -20.14 -50.79 31.79
C LEU A 273 -21.16 -49.68 31.48
N SER A 274 -21.41 -48.80 32.45
CA SER A 274 -22.42 -47.73 32.32
C SER A 274 -22.13 -46.72 31.20
N ASN A 275 -20.86 -46.55 30.80
CA ASN A 275 -20.43 -45.66 29.72
C ASN A 275 -19.64 -46.36 28.59
N GLY A 276 -19.64 -47.70 28.52
CA GLY A 276 -18.90 -48.42 27.48
C GLY A 276 -18.73 -49.92 27.79
N LEU A 277 -17.66 -50.50 27.28
CA LEU A 277 -17.31 -51.92 27.44
C LEU A 277 -15.92 -52.06 28.05
N ARG A 278 -15.75 -53.08 28.90
CA ARG A 278 -14.44 -53.66 29.24
C ARG A 278 -14.21 -54.87 28.35
N ILE A 279 -13.02 -54.97 27.79
CA ILE A 279 -12.64 -55.96 26.77
C ILE A 279 -11.30 -56.61 27.12
N THR A 280 -11.03 -57.79 26.56
CA THR A 280 -9.68 -58.39 26.50
C THR A 280 -9.23 -58.61 25.06
N PHE A 281 -7.91 -58.58 24.84
CA PHE A 281 -7.29 -58.75 23.53
C PHE A 281 -5.89 -59.38 23.61
N GLY A 282 -5.43 -59.96 22.51
CA GLY A 282 -4.19 -60.74 22.44
C GLY A 282 -4.31 -62.11 23.14
N LYS A 283 -3.21 -62.86 23.21
CA LYS A 283 -3.20 -64.17 23.88
C LYS A 283 -3.18 -64.06 25.41
N ASP A 284 -2.60 -63.00 25.95
CA ASP A 284 -2.37 -62.82 27.39
C ASP A 284 -3.56 -62.15 28.11
N ASN A 285 -4.73 -62.07 27.46
CA ASN A 285 -5.93 -61.40 27.96
C ASN A 285 -5.68 -59.96 28.47
N ASN A 286 -4.91 -59.17 27.70
CA ASN A 286 -4.62 -57.78 28.03
C ASN A 286 -5.91 -56.96 28.15
N VAL A 287 -6.04 -56.16 29.21
CA VAL A 287 -7.28 -55.41 29.52
C VAL A 287 -7.36 -54.13 28.69
N GLY A 288 -8.51 -53.93 28.04
CA GLY A 288 -8.83 -52.70 27.33
C GLY A 288 -10.21 -52.14 27.64
N TYR A 289 -10.47 -50.93 27.17
CA TYR A 289 -11.71 -50.19 27.34
C TYR A 289 -12.19 -49.57 26.03
N LEU A 290 -13.52 -49.55 25.83
CA LEU A 290 -14.16 -49.00 24.64
C LEU A 290 -15.38 -48.15 25.08
N ASN A 291 -15.25 -46.82 25.05
CA ASN A 291 -16.33 -45.90 25.44
C ASN A 291 -17.49 -45.93 24.43
N ARG A 292 -18.73 -45.76 24.92
CA ARG A 292 -19.97 -45.78 24.13
C ARG A 292 -19.96 -44.87 22.89
N ILE A 293 -19.21 -43.76 22.89
CA ILE A 293 -19.11 -42.87 21.72
C ILE A 293 -18.37 -43.52 20.53
N TYR A 294 -17.51 -44.51 20.78
CA TYR A 294 -16.76 -45.20 19.75
C TYR A 294 -17.40 -46.54 19.31
N LEU A 295 -18.60 -46.85 19.78
CA LEU A 295 -19.40 -47.99 19.30
C LEU A 295 -20.17 -47.59 18.03
N ASN A 296 -20.41 -48.55 17.15
CA ASN A 296 -21.33 -48.36 16.02
C ASN A 296 -22.80 -48.47 16.46
N ASN A 297 -23.10 -49.39 17.39
CA ASN A 297 -24.46 -49.70 17.85
C ASN A 297 -24.72 -49.21 19.30
N PRO A 298 -25.99 -49.18 19.76
CA PRO A 298 -26.31 -48.95 21.17
C PRO A 298 -25.77 -50.07 22.08
N LEU A 299 -25.39 -49.74 23.33
CA LEU A 299 -24.89 -50.71 24.32
C LEU A 299 -25.81 -51.94 24.53
N SER A 300 -27.11 -51.82 24.27
CA SER A 300 -28.10 -52.90 24.37
C SER A 300 -28.05 -53.94 23.24
N MET A 301 -27.10 -53.82 22.30
CA MET A 301 -26.85 -54.80 21.22
C MET A 301 -25.55 -55.61 21.43
N TYR A 302 -24.89 -55.45 22.58
CA TYR A 302 -23.65 -56.14 22.91
C TYR A 302 -23.86 -57.04 24.13
N GLU A 303 -23.24 -58.21 24.11
CA GLU A 303 -23.33 -59.23 25.16
C GLU A 303 -21.94 -59.62 25.65
N GLU A 304 -21.85 -60.23 26.84
CA GLU A 304 -20.57 -60.70 27.37
C GLU A 304 -20.08 -61.94 26.60
N ASN A 305 -18.77 -62.03 26.37
CA ASN A 305 -18.05 -62.93 25.46
C ASN A 305 -18.29 -62.73 23.95
N MET A 306 -19.07 -61.71 23.54
CA MET A 306 -19.19 -61.34 22.12
C MET A 306 -17.84 -60.90 21.54
N GLU A 307 -17.52 -61.38 20.33
CA GLU A 307 -16.36 -60.95 19.56
C GLU A 307 -16.67 -59.67 18.76
N ILE A 308 -15.82 -58.66 18.86
CA ILE A 308 -15.89 -57.42 18.06
C ILE A 308 -14.50 -57.07 17.49
N THR A 309 -14.47 -56.39 16.34
CA THR A 309 -13.22 -55.80 15.81
C THR A 309 -13.12 -54.34 16.23
N GLY A 310 -11.98 -53.93 16.81
CA GLY A 310 -11.73 -52.53 17.15
C GLY A 310 -10.33 -52.05 16.76
N THR A 311 -10.23 -50.76 16.47
CA THR A 311 -8.99 -50.05 16.15
C THR A 311 -8.40 -49.47 17.43
N LEU A 312 -7.12 -49.73 17.70
CA LEU A 312 -6.41 -49.18 18.85
C LEU A 312 -6.23 -47.66 18.72
N LEU A 313 -6.65 -46.91 19.75
CA LEU A 313 -6.51 -45.45 19.84
C LEU A 313 -5.23 -45.03 20.58
N TYR A 314 -4.96 -45.62 21.74
CA TYR A 314 -3.76 -45.38 22.55
C TYR A 314 -3.62 -46.45 23.64
N ILE A 315 -2.43 -46.55 24.23
CA ILE A 315 -2.15 -47.35 25.42
C ILE A 315 -1.56 -46.40 26.46
N LEU A 316 -2.04 -46.45 27.71
CA LEU A 316 -1.49 -45.62 28.79
C LEU A 316 -0.15 -46.23 29.29
N PRO A 317 1.01 -45.57 29.15
CA PRO A 317 2.33 -46.18 29.40
C PRO A 317 2.51 -46.80 30.80
N THR A 318 1.97 -46.15 31.84
CA THR A 318 2.16 -46.55 33.25
C THR A 318 1.30 -47.75 33.66
N VAL A 319 0.06 -47.83 33.17
CA VAL A 319 -0.91 -48.86 33.58
C VAL A 319 -1.18 -49.90 32.48
N LYS A 320 -0.57 -49.73 31.30
CA LYS A 320 -0.69 -50.57 30.09
C LYS A 320 -2.12 -50.84 29.58
N LEU A 321 -3.13 -50.13 30.11
CA LEU A 321 -4.51 -50.19 29.64
C LEU A 321 -4.63 -49.58 28.24
N ALA A 322 -5.24 -50.35 27.32
CA ALA A 322 -5.45 -49.98 25.93
C ALA A 322 -6.88 -49.49 25.66
N TYR A 323 -7.04 -48.48 24.80
CA TYR A 323 -8.32 -47.85 24.49
C TYR A 323 -8.63 -47.98 23.00
N PHE A 324 -9.87 -48.34 22.67
CA PHE A 324 -10.25 -48.78 21.32
C PHE A 324 -11.45 -48.00 20.74
N SER A 325 -11.63 -48.12 19.42
CA SER A 325 -12.79 -47.64 18.67
C SER A 325 -13.30 -48.69 17.69
N GLU A 326 -14.61 -48.92 17.66
CA GLU A 326 -15.30 -49.76 16.68
C GLU A 326 -15.66 -48.97 15.41
N LEU A 327 -15.57 -47.63 15.44
CA LEU A 327 -16.01 -46.75 14.35
C LEU A 327 -15.28 -47.07 13.04
N THR A 328 -16.02 -47.03 11.94
CA THR A 328 -15.51 -47.34 10.60
C THR A 328 -15.61 -46.16 9.66
N ASP A 329 -14.59 -45.99 8.81
CA ASP A 329 -14.61 -45.08 7.65
C ASP A 329 -15.51 -45.64 6.54
N ALA A 330 -16.80 -45.71 6.81
CA ALA A 330 -17.82 -45.79 5.77
C ALA A 330 -17.87 -44.46 5.00
N LEU A 331 -18.22 -44.52 3.71
CA LEU A 331 -18.48 -43.31 2.93
C LEU A 331 -19.81 -42.70 3.40
N GLU A 332 -19.73 -41.65 4.22
CA GLU A 332 -20.88 -40.85 4.68
C GLU A 332 -21.62 -40.28 3.45
N LYS A 333 -22.80 -40.84 3.12
CA LYS A 333 -23.64 -40.40 1.98
C LYS A 333 -24.36 -39.08 2.21
N GLU A 334 -24.39 -38.63 3.46
CA GLU A 334 -25.04 -37.42 3.95
C GLU A 334 -23.99 -36.73 4.82
N VAL A 335 -23.70 -35.45 4.57
CA VAL A 335 -22.68 -34.68 5.29
C VAL A 335 -23.25 -33.30 5.55
N PHE A 336 -23.26 -32.88 6.83
CA PHE A 336 -23.65 -31.53 7.22
C PHE A 336 -22.46 -30.56 7.23
N ASN A 337 -22.77 -29.28 7.06
CA ASN A 337 -21.82 -28.19 7.00
C ASN A 337 -21.82 -27.37 8.29
N VAL A 338 -20.71 -26.67 8.53
CA VAL A 338 -20.63 -25.69 9.62
C VAL A 338 -21.57 -24.52 9.31
N GLY A 339 -22.54 -24.30 10.19
CA GLY A 339 -23.63 -23.32 10.01
C GLY A 339 -25.00 -23.95 9.77
N ASP A 340 -25.10 -25.22 9.41
CA ASP A 340 -26.39 -25.88 9.16
C ASP A 340 -27.23 -25.98 10.45
N VAL A 341 -28.55 -25.75 10.32
CA VAL A 341 -29.52 -25.80 11.43
C VAL A 341 -30.38 -27.07 11.31
N ILE A 342 -30.35 -27.89 12.35
CA ILE A 342 -31.12 -29.14 12.44
C ILE A 342 -32.35 -28.89 13.31
N GLU A 343 -33.53 -28.91 12.69
CA GLU A 343 -34.81 -28.59 13.34
C GLU A 343 -35.28 -29.62 14.38
N LYS A 344 -34.89 -30.90 14.21
CA LYS A 344 -35.40 -32.03 15.02
C LYS A 344 -34.31 -33.01 15.45
N ALA A 345 -33.25 -32.52 16.07
CA ALA A 345 -32.18 -33.37 16.60
C ALA A 345 -32.66 -34.10 17.87
N LYS A 346 -32.66 -35.44 17.87
CA LYS A 346 -33.20 -36.27 18.97
C LYS A 346 -32.08 -36.70 19.93
N VAL A 347 -32.25 -36.47 21.23
CA VAL A 347 -31.31 -36.95 22.26
C VAL A 347 -31.31 -38.47 22.30
N LEU A 348 -30.14 -39.07 22.09
CA LEU A 348 -29.88 -40.50 22.23
C LEU A 348 -29.55 -40.85 23.68
N TYR A 349 -28.54 -40.19 24.25
CA TYR A 349 -28.11 -40.39 25.65
C TYR A 349 -27.36 -39.17 26.20
N ARG A 350 -27.13 -39.15 27.52
CA ARG A 350 -26.28 -38.16 28.20
C ARG A 350 -25.00 -38.79 28.74
N GLU A 351 -23.90 -38.03 28.70
CA GLU A 351 -22.61 -38.38 29.30
C GLU A 351 -22.17 -37.19 30.18
N SER A 352 -22.49 -37.26 31.49
CA SER A 352 -22.26 -36.23 32.51
C SER A 352 -22.73 -34.81 32.13
N HIS A 353 -21.89 -34.05 31.43
CA HIS A 353 -22.15 -32.67 30.99
C HIS A 353 -22.25 -32.53 29.45
N LYS A 354 -22.44 -33.64 28.74
CA LYS A 354 -22.69 -33.71 27.29
C LYS A 354 -24.02 -34.43 27.04
N ALA A 355 -24.71 -34.06 25.97
CA ALA A 355 -25.84 -34.81 25.42
C ALA A 355 -25.50 -35.22 23.98
N ILE A 356 -25.66 -36.50 23.66
CA ILE A 356 -25.43 -37.07 22.32
C ILE A 356 -26.76 -37.11 21.58
N LEU A 357 -26.76 -36.68 20.32
CA LEU A 357 -27.93 -36.54 19.47
C LEU A 357 -27.84 -37.45 18.25
N LYS A 358 -28.99 -37.84 17.70
CA LYS A 358 -29.17 -38.25 16.30
C LYS A 358 -29.66 -37.04 15.50
N LEU A 359 -28.92 -36.66 14.47
CA LEU A 359 -29.19 -35.48 13.63
C LEU A 359 -29.97 -35.84 12.36
N SER A 360 -29.57 -36.92 11.69
CA SER A 360 -30.16 -37.39 10.43
C SER A 360 -30.96 -38.68 10.60
N LYS A 361 -31.68 -39.10 9.54
CA LYS A 361 -32.24 -40.47 9.48
C LYS A 361 -31.13 -41.52 9.32
N SER A 362 -30.10 -41.23 8.51
CA SER A 362 -28.97 -42.12 8.20
C SER A 362 -28.12 -42.53 9.41
N GLY A 363 -28.16 -41.77 10.52
CA GLY A 363 -27.49 -42.13 11.77
C GLY A 363 -26.42 -41.15 12.25
N LEU A 364 -26.18 -40.06 11.52
CA LEU A 364 -25.20 -39.04 11.87
C LEU A 364 -25.45 -38.51 13.29
N ARG A 365 -24.37 -38.47 14.06
CA ARG A 365 -24.38 -38.18 15.49
C ARG A 365 -23.93 -36.75 15.73
N GLY A 366 -24.54 -36.08 16.71
CA GLY A 366 -24.10 -34.78 17.21
C GLY A 366 -23.83 -34.83 18.70
N TYR A 367 -23.11 -33.84 19.23
CA TYR A 367 -23.09 -33.60 20.67
C TYR A 367 -23.32 -32.13 21.02
N ILE A 368 -24.03 -31.90 22.13
CA ILE A 368 -24.15 -30.60 22.79
C ILE A 368 -23.40 -30.68 24.12
N SER A 369 -22.52 -29.71 24.39
CA SER A 369 -21.95 -29.48 25.72
C SER A 369 -22.92 -28.68 26.57
N LEU A 370 -23.00 -28.92 27.87
CA LEU A 370 -23.71 -28.09 28.85
C LEU A 370 -23.39 -26.59 28.68
N ARG A 371 -22.12 -26.25 28.40
CA ARG A 371 -21.65 -24.87 28.11
C ARG A 371 -22.20 -24.28 26.79
N ARG A 372 -22.99 -25.04 26.03
CA ARG A 372 -23.58 -24.71 24.71
C ARG A 372 -25.12 -24.81 24.72
N THR A 373 -25.72 -24.51 25.88
CA THR A 373 -27.17 -24.60 26.11
C THR A 373 -27.81 -23.40 26.80
N ASN A 374 -27.02 -22.57 27.49
CA ASN A 374 -27.50 -21.58 28.47
C ASN A 374 -28.43 -22.17 29.57
N VAL A 375 -28.37 -23.48 29.81
CA VAL A 375 -29.14 -24.18 30.86
C VAL A 375 -28.29 -24.38 32.11
N GLN A 376 -28.84 -24.06 33.28
CA GLN A 376 -28.22 -24.33 34.58
C GLN A 376 -27.98 -25.85 34.76
N ILE A 377 -26.85 -26.23 35.40
CA ILE A 377 -26.41 -27.62 35.54
C ILE A 377 -27.53 -28.54 36.09
N THR A 378 -28.30 -28.06 37.07
CA THR A 378 -29.43 -28.75 37.70
C THR A 378 -30.61 -29.04 36.76
N LYS A 379 -30.81 -28.21 35.72
CA LYS A 379 -31.93 -28.31 34.76
C LYS A 379 -31.53 -29.01 33.45
N PHE A 380 -30.26 -29.34 33.27
CA PHE A 380 -29.77 -30.07 32.09
C PHE A 380 -30.27 -31.53 32.01
N PRO A 381 -30.30 -32.33 33.10
CA PRO A 381 -30.79 -33.71 33.05
C PRO A 381 -32.27 -33.85 32.66
N THR A 382 -33.09 -32.85 32.99
CA THR A 382 -34.52 -32.82 32.69
C THR A 382 -34.81 -32.27 31.29
N LYS A 383 -34.19 -31.16 30.88
CA LYS A 383 -34.34 -30.60 29.52
C LYS A 383 -33.80 -31.53 28.43
N PHE A 384 -32.67 -32.20 28.67
CA PHE A 384 -32.05 -33.14 27.72
C PHE A 384 -32.27 -34.60 28.15
N LYS A 385 -33.50 -34.94 28.55
CA LYS A 385 -33.90 -36.34 28.74
C LYS A 385 -33.81 -37.10 27.41
N GLU A 386 -33.42 -38.37 27.48
CA GLU A 386 -33.37 -39.26 26.31
C GLU A 386 -34.73 -39.28 25.59
N GLY A 387 -34.69 -39.29 24.26
CA GLY A 387 -35.88 -39.21 23.42
C GLY A 387 -36.39 -37.80 23.10
N THR A 388 -36.01 -36.77 23.87
CA THR A 388 -36.42 -35.37 23.58
C THR A 388 -35.80 -34.85 22.27
N THR A 389 -36.48 -33.92 21.59
CA THR A 389 -36.02 -33.31 20.34
C THR A 389 -35.77 -31.82 20.50
N HIS A 390 -34.63 -31.34 19.98
CA HIS A 390 -34.19 -29.95 20.09
C HIS A 390 -33.78 -29.40 18.73
N ARG A 391 -33.97 -28.09 18.53
CA ARG A 391 -33.43 -27.34 17.38
C ARG A 391 -31.99 -26.94 17.69
N CYS A 392 -31.01 -27.35 16.88
CA CYS A 392 -29.59 -27.05 17.12
C CYS A 392 -28.86 -26.59 15.85
N ARG A 393 -27.75 -25.87 16.01
CA ARG A 393 -26.86 -25.47 14.90
C ARG A 393 -25.50 -26.15 15.01
N ILE A 394 -24.95 -26.55 13.87
CA ILE A 394 -23.66 -27.23 13.75
C ILE A 394 -22.52 -26.20 13.74
N LEU A 395 -21.57 -26.36 14.66
CA LEU A 395 -20.42 -25.48 14.86
C LEU A 395 -19.13 -26.02 14.22
N ALA A 396 -18.97 -27.34 14.21
CA ALA A 396 -17.79 -28.08 13.76
C ALA A 396 -18.12 -29.58 13.63
N TYR A 397 -17.18 -30.37 13.14
CA TYR A 397 -17.19 -31.83 13.17
C TYR A 397 -15.93 -32.33 13.88
N ASP A 398 -16.07 -33.30 14.78
CA ASP A 398 -14.96 -34.02 15.38
C ASP A 398 -14.70 -35.30 14.57
N TRP A 399 -13.61 -35.28 13.80
CA TRP A 399 -13.20 -36.39 12.95
C TRP A 399 -12.89 -37.67 13.73
N MET A 400 -12.40 -37.56 14.97
CA MET A 400 -11.94 -38.72 15.74
C MET A 400 -13.10 -39.48 16.38
N GLU A 401 -14.17 -38.76 16.75
CA GLU A 401 -15.35 -39.32 17.41
C GLU A 401 -16.55 -39.50 16.45
N HIS A 402 -16.44 -39.05 15.19
CA HIS A 402 -17.52 -39.01 14.20
C HIS A 402 -18.80 -38.36 14.77
N VAL A 403 -18.65 -37.13 15.28
CA VAL A 403 -19.74 -36.34 15.87
C VAL A 403 -19.70 -34.87 15.45
N TYR A 404 -20.85 -34.32 15.07
CA TYR A 404 -21.00 -32.88 14.85
C TYR A 404 -21.13 -32.13 16.18
N ILE A 405 -20.30 -31.11 16.38
CA ILE A 405 -20.32 -30.26 17.57
C ILE A 405 -21.47 -29.26 17.41
N CYS A 406 -22.46 -29.30 18.29
CA CYS A 406 -23.71 -28.53 18.17
C CYS A 406 -23.89 -27.53 19.32
N SER A 407 -24.68 -26.48 19.09
CA SER A 407 -25.22 -25.59 20.12
C SER A 407 -26.72 -25.35 19.96
N VAL A 408 -27.38 -25.03 21.07
CA VAL A 408 -28.78 -24.56 21.14
C VAL A 408 -28.89 -23.17 21.77
N GLU A 409 -27.78 -22.44 21.91
CA GLU A 409 -27.75 -21.03 22.30
C GLU A 409 -28.58 -20.20 21.31
N GLU A 410 -29.60 -19.47 21.77
CA GLU A 410 -30.49 -18.69 20.88
C GLU A 410 -29.73 -17.66 20.04
N GLU A 411 -28.67 -17.05 20.58
CA GLU A 411 -27.78 -16.15 19.84
C GLU A 411 -27.14 -16.83 18.63
N ILE A 412 -26.75 -18.09 18.75
CA ILE A 412 -26.12 -18.89 17.68
C ILE A 412 -27.18 -19.40 16.68
N LEU A 413 -28.38 -19.71 17.16
CA LEU A 413 -29.51 -20.11 16.32
C LEU A 413 -30.06 -18.94 15.48
N LYS A 414 -30.04 -17.71 16.01
CA LYS A 414 -30.56 -16.49 15.35
C LYS A 414 -29.50 -15.75 14.51
N GLU A 415 -28.22 -16.06 14.67
CA GLU A 415 -27.12 -15.48 13.90
C GLU A 415 -27.33 -15.63 12.38
N LYS A 416 -27.44 -14.53 11.63
CA LYS A 416 -27.62 -14.61 10.17
C LYS A 416 -26.33 -14.96 9.44
N TYR A 417 -25.18 -14.49 9.93
CA TYR A 417 -23.89 -14.61 9.26
C TYR A 417 -22.93 -15.42 10.13
N PHE A 418 -22.98 -16.75 9.96
CA PHE A 418 -22.23 -17.71 10.77
C PHE A 418 -21.05 -18.32 10.02
N SER A 419 -21.23 -18.64 8.74
CA SER A 419 -20.19 -19.11 7.81
C SER A 419 -20.02 -18.14 6.63
N VAL A 420 -18.85 -18.13 6.01
CA VAL A 420 -18.57 -17.43 4.74
C VAL A 420 -19.47 -17.92 3.58
N ARG A 421 -20.17 -19.03 3.76
CA ARG A 421 -21.23 -19.49 2.85
C ARG A 421 -22.49 -18.62 2.90
N ASP A 422 -22.76 -17.97 4.03
CA ASP A 422 -23.96 -17.15 4.28
C ASP A 422 -23.89 -15.74 3.63
N ILE A 423 -22.80 -15.44 2.91
CA ILE A 423 -22.54 -14.16 2.25
C ILE A 423 -22.10 -14.36 0.79
N ASN A 424 -22.50 -13.46 -0.09
CA ASN A 424 -22.11 -13.45 -1.50
C ASN A 424 -21.14 -12.30 -1.81
N ILE A 425 -20.38 -12.44 -2.89
CA ILE A 425 -19.45 -11.41 -3.33
C ILE A 425 -20.29 -10.25 -3.91
N GLY A 426 -20.07 -9.04 -3.41
CA GLY A 426 -20.88 -7.87 -3.73
C GLY A 426 -21.95 -7.51 -2.71
N ASP A 427 -22.24 -8.35 -1.71
CA ASP A 427 -23.19 -8.03 -0.64
C ASP A 427 -22.73 -6.82 0.17
N ILE A 428 -23.67 -5.95 0.55
CA ILE A 428 -23.43 -4.80 1.45
C ILE A 428 -23.91 -5.18 2.85
N LEU A 429 -23.01 -5.09 3.83
CA LEU A 429 -23.18 -5.61 5.18
C LEU A 429 -22.63 -4.62 6.21
N THR A 430 -23.23 -4.56 7.40
CA THR A 430 -22.62 -3.86 8.55
C THR A 430 -21.59 -4.77 9.19
N VAL A 431 -20.38 -4.24 9.41
CA VAL A 431 -19.22 -4.97 9.95
C VAL A 431 -18.67 -4.23 11.16
N THR A 432 -18.25 -4.96 12.19
CA THR A 432 -17.62 -4.36 13.38
C THR A 432 -16.11 -4.43 13.26
N VAL A 433 -15.40 -3.31 13.39
CA VAL A 433 -13.94 -3.30 13.56
C VAL A 433 -13.62 -3.85 14.95
N TYR A 434 -12.74 -4.86 15.05
CA TYR A 434 -12.37 -5.44 16.35
C TYR A 434 -10.87 -5.43 16.63
N GLN A 435 -10.04 -5.18 15.60
CA GLN A 435 -8.61 -5.01 15.75
C GLN A 435 -8.06 -4.21 14.56
N LEU A 436 -7.77 -2.94 14.80
CA LEU A 436 -6.81 -2.17 14.02
C LEU A 436 -5.43 -2.82 14.15
N THR A 437 -4.74 -3.00 13.02
CA THR A 437 -3.35 -3.48 12.99
C THR A 437 -2.43 -2.26 12.80
N ASP A 438 -1.22 -2.28 13.40
CA ASP A 438 -0.24 -1.19 13.26
C ASP A 438 -0.04 -0.75 11.81
N GLU A 439 0.27 0.54 11.61
CA GLU A 439 0.36 1.19 10.28
C GLU A 439 1.28 0.43 9.30
N PHE A 440 2.27 -0.32 9.80
CA PHE A 440 3.19 -1.17 9.03
C PHE A 440 2.58 -2.45 8.42
N ARG A 441 1.40 -2.92 8.85
CA ARG A 441 0.82 -4.21 8.41
C ARG A 441 -0.25 -4.12 7.31
N GLY A 442 -0.79 -2.93 7.01
CA GLY A 442 -1.57 -2.71 5.79
C GLY A 442 -2.93 -3.42 5.68
N TYR A 443 -3.59 -3.77 6.80
CA TYR A 443 -5.00 -4.21 6.80
C TYR A 443 -5.69 -4.01 8.15
N ILE A 444 -7.03 -3.89 8.12
CA ILE A 444 -7.90 -3.83 9.31
C ILE A 444 -8.63 -5.16 9.46
N ASN A 445 -8.84 -5.63 10.70
CA ASN A 445 -9.63 -6.83 10.99
C ASN A 445 -11.08 -6.46 11.36
N VAL A 446 -12.04 -7.08 10.68
CA VAL A 446 -13.48 -6.83 10.82
C VAL A 446 -14.25 -8.13 11.05
N GLN A 447 -15.41 -8.05 11.70
CA GLN A 447 -16.27 -9.18 11.99
C GLN A 447 -17.72 -8.91 11.56
N VAL A 448 -18.39 -9.94 11.05
CA VAL A 448 -19.82 -9.94 10.69
C VAL A 448 -20.45 -11.18 11.29
N GLY A 449 -21.28 -11.02 12.32
CA GLY A 449 -21.82 -12.17 13.07
C GLY A 449 -20.71 -13.00 13.72
N LYS A 450 -20.46 -14.22 13.21
CA LYS A 450 -19.27 -15.04 13.57
C LYS A 450 -18.20 -15.09 12.48
N ILE A 451 -18.45 -14.54 11.30
CA ILE A 451 -17.48 -14.47 10.19
C ILE A 451 -16.41 -13.44 10.53
N LYS A 452 -15.13 -13.83 10.44
CA LYS A 452 -14.00 -12.89 10.49
C LYS A 452 -13.54 -12.54 9.09
N GLY A 453 -13.02 -11.33 8.92
CA GLY A 453 -12.47 -10.89 7.66
C GLY A 453 -11.50 -9.73 7.79
N ILE A 454 -10.95 -9.32 6.65
CA ILE A 454 -9.98 -8.23 6.56
C ILE A 454 -10.40 -7.19 5.53
N VAL A 455 -10.01 -5.93 5.78
CA VAL A 455 -10.04 -4.85 4.80
C VAL A 455 -8.59 -4.56 4.40
N PRO A 456 -8.16 -4.93 3.18
CA PRO A 456 -6.84 -4.55 2.65
C PRO A 456 -6.65 -3.04 2.58
N GLN A 457 -5.42 -2.55 2.76
CA GLN A 457 -5.07 -1.11 2.74
C GLN A 457 -5.63 -0.36 1.53
N GLU A 458 -5.55 -0.95 0.34
CA GLU A 458 -6.04 -0.39 -0.92
C GLU A 458 -7.58 -0.31 -1.00
N HIS A 459 -8.29 -0.85 0.00
CA HIS A 459 -9.74 -0.92 0.12
C HIS A 459 -10.30 -0.25 1.39
N ILE A 460 -9.48 0.42 2.21
CA ILE A 460 -9.89 1.13 3.45
C ILE A 460 -10.63 2.45 3.15
N SER A 461 -10.15 3.26 2.20
CA SER A 461 -10.86 4.49 1.82
C SER A 461 -10.51 4.91 0.39
N ASP A 462 -11.27 5.87 -0.15
CA ASP A 462 -10.98 6.44 -1.47
C ASP A 462 -9.84 7.46 -1.45
N ALA A 463 -9.50 8.01 -0.27
CA ALA A 463 -8.33 8.87 -0.04
C ALA A 463 -7.14 8.10 0.59
N GLY A 464 -7.09 6.77 0.44
CA GLY A 464 -6.02 5.92 0.97
C GLY A 464 -5.92 5.90 2.50
N LEU A 465 -4.68 5.90 3.03
CA LEU A 465 -4.37 5.74 4.45
C LEU A 465 -4.93 6.85 5.35
N SER A 466 -5.22 8.04 4.82
CA SER A 466 -5.77 9.18 5.58
C SER A 466 -7.12 8.86 6.23
N GLY A 467 -7.86 7.86 5.72
CA GLY A 467 -9.10 7.36 6.34
C GLY A 467 -8.87 6.49 7.59
N LEU A 468 -7.70 5.86 7.73
CA LEU A 468 -7.41 4.91 8.82
C LEU A 468 -7.43 5.60 10.20
N ARG A 469 -6.97 6.86 10.26
CA ARG A 469 -7.01 7.72 11.46
C ARG A 469 -8.42 8.08 11.96
N LYS A 470 -9.48 7.77 11.20
CA LYS A 470 -10.88 8.04 11.57
C LYS A 470 -11.57 6.86 12.24
N LEU A 471 -10.98 5.66 12.20
CA LEU A 471 -11.58 4.42 12.66
C LEU A 471 -11.06 4.02 14.04
N LYS A 472 -11.90 3.33 14.82
CA LYS A 472 -11.61 2.84 16.17
C LYS A 472 -12.04 1.38 16.32
N ASP A 473 -11.40 0.68 17.26
CA ASP A 473 -11.87 -0.64 17.68
C ASP A 473 -13.26 -0.51 18.32
N GLY A 474 -14.22 -1.31 17.84
CA GLY A 474 -15.64 -1.26 18.21
C GLY A 474 -16.55 -0.59 17.18
N ASP A 475 -16.02 0.14 16.18
CA ASP A 475 -16.83 0.85 15.20
C ASP A 475 -17.66 -0.11 14.31
N ASN A 476 -18.95 0.18 14.15
CA ASN A 476 -19.84 -0.51 13.21
C ASN A 476 -19.94 0.29 11.91
N ILE A 477 -19.46 -0.29 10.81
CA ILE A 477 -19.27 0.40 9.52
C ILE A 477 -19.97 -0.41 8.41
N THR A 478 -20.55 0.26 7.42
CA THR A 478 -21.00 -0.40 6.20
C THR A 478 -19.80 -0.80 5.34
N ALA A 479 -19.76 -2.05 4.89
CA ALA A 479 -18.75 -2.58 3.99
C ALA A 479 -19.38 -3.41 2.87
N ARG A 480 -18.66 -3.60 1.77
CA ARG A 480 -19.07 -4.50 0.68
C ARG A 480 -18.14 -5.70 0.61
N VAL A 481 -18.69 -6.91 0.44
CA VAL A 481 -17.91 -8.15 0.33
C VAL A 481 -17.09 -8.12 -0.96
N LEU A 482 -15.77 -8.10 -0.82
CA LEU A 482 -14.83 -7.99 -1.94
C LEU A 482 -14.45 -9.35 -2.52
N ASP A 483 -14.16 -10.33 -1.67
CA ASP A 483 -13.61 -11.66 -2.03
C ASP A 483 -13.90 -12.62 -0.87
N LYS A 484 -14.05 -13.93 -1.13
CA LYS A 484 -14.40 -14.91 -0.08
C LYS A 484 -13.58 -16.20 -0.15
N ASN A 485 -13.06 -16.62 1.00
CA ASN A 485 -12.30 -17.86 1.17
C ASN A 485 -13.08 -18.80 2.10
N ASN A 486 -13.69 -19.83 1.50
CA ASN A 486 -14.49 -20.82 2.22
C ASN A 486 -13.64 -21.68 3.17
N ASP A 487 -12.43 -22.05 2.75
CA ASP A 487 -11.57 -23.03 3.43
C ASP A 487 -11.01 -22.46 4.75
N LYS A 488 -10.62 -21.19 4.74
CA LYS A 488 -10.17 -20.44 5.93
C LYS A 488 -11.34 -19.81 6.72
N ASN A 489 -12.59 -19.97 6.24
CA ASN A 489 -13.78 -19.26 6.71
C ASN A 489 -13.53 -17.75 6.93
N GLN A 490 -12.85 -17.12 5.96
CA GLN A 490 -12.48 -15.71 5.97
C GLN A 490 -13.04 -14.97 4.76
N ALA A 491 -13.51 -13.74 4.98
CA ALA A 491 -13.94 -12.82 3.92
C ALA A 491 -12.98 -11.63 3.80
N LYS A 492 -12.94 -11.02 2.62
CA LYS A 492 -12.35 -9.68 2.44
C LYS A 492 -13.46 -8.68 2.16
N PHE A 493 -13.30 -7.48 2.69
CA PHE A 493 -14.27 -6.41 2.60
C PHE A 493 -13.63 -5.14 2.03
N THR A 494 -14.45 -4.23 1.52
CA THR A 494 -14.03 -2.86 1.20
C THR A 494 -14.93 -1.83 1.88
N LEU A 495 -14.30 -0.77 2.40
CA LEU A 495 -14.94 0.38 3.06
C LEU A 495 -15.01 1.61 2.15
N LYS A 496 -14.49 1.49 0.91
CA LYS A 496 -14.54 2.51 -0.14
C LYS A 496 -15.98 2.92 -0.44
N GLN A 497 -16.26 4.22 -0.31
CA GLN A 497 -17.58 4.78 -0.57
C GLN A 497 -17.92 4.70 -2.06
N SER A 498 -16.92 4.80 -2.94
CA SER A 498 -17.07 4.54 -4.38
C SER A 498 -17.63 3.15 -4.70
N LEU A 499 -17.15 2.11 -4.00
CA LEU A 499 -17.56 0.72 -4.22
C LEU A 499 -18.83 0.32 -3.45
N ILE A 500 -19.10 0.95 -2.30
CA ILE A 500 -20.33 0.74 -1.52
C ILE A 500 -21.52 1.41 -2.19
N LYS A 501 -21.39 2.66 -2.64
CA LYS A 501 -22.46 3.45 -3.28
C LYS A 501 -22.57 3.21 -4.80
N SER A 502 -21.77 2.30 -5.34
CA SER A 502 -21.80 1.88 -6.75
C SER A 502 -23.18 1.36 -7.18
N TYR A 503 -23.81 2.09 -8.09
CA TYR A 503 -24.99 1.65 -8.85
C TYR A 503 -24.62 0.69 -10.00
N LEU A 504 -23.33 0.62 -10.39
CA LEU A 504 -22.83 -0.30 -11.41
C LEU A 504 -22.81 -1.77 -10.92
N PRO A 505 -22.95 -2.75 -11.84
CA PRO A 505 -22.97 -4.18 -11.51
C PRO A 505 -21.65 -4.69 -10.87
N VAL A 506 -21.76 -5.77 -10.09
CA VAL A 506 -20.63 -6.38 -9.38
C VAL A 506 -19.96 -7.43 -10.28
N LEU A 507 -18.78 -7.11 -10.83
CA LEU A 507 -17.98 -8.08 -11.58
C LEU A 507 -17.10 -8.92 -10.65
N TYR A 508 -17.53 -10.16 -10.37
CA TYR A 508 -16.78 -11.13 -9.53
C TYR A 508 -16.44 -12.44 -10.26
N ASP A 509 -16.94 -12.61 -11.48
CA ASP A 509 -16.89 -13.84 -12.29
C ASP A 509 -16.45 -13.48 -13.71
N PHE A 510 -15.60 -14.31 -14.34
CA PHE A 510 -15.08 -14.02 -15.68
C PHE A 510 -16.05 -14.45 -16.78
N ASP A 511 -16.86 -15.48 -16.54
CA ASP A 511 -17.80 -15.99 -17.55
C ASP A 511 -19.03 -15.08 -17.74
N LYS A 512 -19.21 -14.13 -16.81
CA LYS A 512 -20.26 -13.09 -16.79
C LYS A 512 -19.75 -11.71 -17.26
N VAL A 513 -18.62 -11.68 -17.96
CA VAL A 513 -18.04 -10.45 -18.53
C VAL A 513 -18.66 -10.19 -19.91
N GLU A 514 -19.40 -9.09 -20.04
CA GLU A 514 -20.00 -8.64 -21.30
C GLU A 514 -19.25 -7.41 -21.85
N CYS A 515 -19.02 -7.39 -23.17
CA CYS A 515 -18.40 -6.24 -23.83
C CYS A 515 -19.38 -5.05 -23.86
N GLY A 516 -18.85 -3.82 -23.71
CA GLY A 516 -19.65 -2.59 -23.64
C GLY A 516 -20.15 -2.22 -22.23
N VAL A 517 -20.23 -3.19 -21.30
CA VAL A 517 -20.76 -2.93 -19.95
C VAL A 517 -19.76 -2.13 -19.10
N LYS A 518 -20.29 -1.19 -18.29
CA LYS A 518 -19.54 -0.37 -17.32
C LYS A 518 -19.43 -1.06 -15.96
N TYR A 519 -18.27 -0.98 -15.33
CA TYR A 519 -17.99 -1.45 -13.98
C TYR A 519 -17.07 -0.46 -13.24
N HIS A 520 -17.14 -0.42 -11.89
CA HIS A 520 -16.06 0.19 -11.11
C HIS A 520 -15.01 -0.87 -10.75
N GLY A 521 -13.73 -0.51 -10.85
CA GLY A 521 -12.60 -1.36 -10.46
C GLY A 521 -11.53 -0.57 -9.73
N THR A 522 -10.68 -1.26 -8.98
CA THR A 522 -9.58 -0.66 -8.21
C THR A 522 -8.24 -0.89 -8.90
N ILE A 523 -7.43 0.16 -9.04
CA ILE A 523 -6.10 0.10 -9.66
C ILE A 523 -5.17 -0.72 -8.75
N SER A 524 -4.73 -1.88 -9.24
CA SER A 524 -3.88 -2.82 -8.49
C SER A 524 -2.39 -2.74 -8.85
N MET A 525 -2.06 -2.28 -10.07
CA MET A 525 -0.67 -2.12 -10.52
C MET A 525 -0.57 -1.06 -11.61
N ILE A 526 0.55 -0.33 -11.60
CA ILE A 526 0.91 0.75 -12.52
C ILE A 526 2.24 0.37 -13.19
N ASN A 527 2.21 0.06 -14.49
CA ASN A 527 3.38 -0.36 -15.28
C ASN A 527 3.47 0.48 -16.55
N LYS A 528 4.66 0.76 -17.09
CA LYS A 528 4.90 1.67 -18.25
C LYS A 528 4.01 1.45 -19.49
N ASN A 529 3.41 0.26 -19.64
CA ASN A 529 2.62 -0.19 -20.79
C ASN A 529 1.08 -0.17 -20.55
N GLY A 530 0.61 -0.04 -19.30
CA GLY A 530 -0.82 -0.05 -18.95
C GLY A 530 -1.12 -0.22 -17.46
N LEU A 531 -2.41 -0.14 -17.10
CA LEU A 531 -2.93 -0.32 -15.74
C LEU A 531 -3.51 -1.73 -15.58
N LEU A 532 -3.26 -2.36 -14.43
CA LEU A 532 -3.97 -3.58 -14.03
C LEU A 532 -5.10 -3.22 -13.07
N ILE A 533 -6.34 -3.30 -13.55
CA ILE A 533 -7.55 -3.05 -12.77
C ILE A 533 -8.02 -4.38 -12.15
N ARG A 534 -8.34 -4.34 -10.85
CA ARG A 534 -8.92 -5.46 -10.11
C ARG A 534 -10.39 -5.18 -9.81
N PHE A 535 -11.21 -6.20 -9.97
CA PHE A 535 -12.62 -6.20 -9.58
C PHE A 535 -12.82 -7.10 -8.36
N TYR A 536 -14.05 -7.55 -8.15
CA TYR A 536 -14.39 -8.43 -7.04
C TYR A 536 -13.86 -9.86 -7.27
N GLY A 537 -13.70 -10.61 -6.18
CA GLY A 537 -13.14 -11.96 -6.17
C GLY A 537 -11.74 -12.01 -6.78
N LYS A 538 -11.60 -12.78 -7.86
CA LYS A 538 -10.32 -13.01 -8.57
C LYS A 538 -10.21 -12.26 -9.90
N VAL A 539 -11.27 -11.58 -10.36
CA VAL A 539 -11.33 -10.99 -11.71
C VAL A 539 -10.43 -9.75 -11.83
N LYS A 540 -9.73 -9.66 -12.95
CA LYS A 540 -8.84 -8.54 -13.31
C LYS A 540 -9.00 -8.22 -14.78
N GLY A 541 -8.75 -6.97 -15.15
CA GLY A 541 -8.65 -6.53 -16.53
C GLY A 541 -7.48 -5.58 -16.74
N TRP A 542 -7.03 -5.46 -17.97
CA TRP A 542 -5.89 -4.63 -18.36
C TRP A 542 -6.36 -3.42 -19.16
N VAL A 543 -5.88 -2.23 -18.83
CA VAL A 543 -6.05 -1.02 -19.64
C VAL A 543 -4.74 -0.72 -20.36
N PRO A 544 -4.63 -1.01 -21.68
CA PRO A 544 -3.48 -0.61 -22.48
C PRO A 544 -3.27 0.91 -22.48
N ARG A 545 -2.00 1.36 -22.45
CA ARG A 545 -1.65 2.79 -22.55
C ARG A 545 -2.24 3.48 -23.78
N THR A 546 -2.43 2.75 -24.88
CA THR A 546 -3.05 3.26 -26.14
C THR A 546 -4.52 3.67 -26.01
N LEU A 547 -5.19 3.31 -24.91
CA LEU A 547 -6.61 3.56 -24.65
C LEU A 547 -6.86 4.53 -23.49
N LEU A 548 -5.80 5.10 -22.89
CA LEU A 548 -5.84 6.09 -21.80
C LEU A 548 -5.95 7.54 -22.31
N ASN A 549 -6.60 7.74 -23.46
CA ASN A 549 -6.50 8.87 -24.38
C ASN A 549 -5.15 8.98 -25.11
N LYS A 550 -5.13 9.68 -26.25
CA LYS A 550 -3.91 9.89 -27.07
C LYS A 550 -3.08 11.08 -26.59
N ASP A 551 -3.73 12.03 -25.93
CA ASP A 551 -3.24 13.36 -25.61
C ASP A 551 -2.46 13.40 -24.28
N THR A 552 -2.72 12.43 -23.40
CA THR A 552 -2.11 12.23 -22.08
C THR A 552 -0.75 11.52 -22.11
N TYR A 553 -0.08 11.45 -23.28
CA TYR A 553 1.06 10.56 -23.53
C TYR A 553 2.25 10.76 -22.56
N ASN A 554 2.40 11.96 -21.99
CA ASN A 554 3.48 12.33 -21.06
C ASN A 554 3.03 12.74 -19.65
N MET A 555 1.73 12.68 -19.32
CA MET A 555 1.34 12.92 -17.93
C MET A 555 1.80 11.77 -17.03
N ASN A 556 2.42 12.11 -15.90
CA ASN A 556 2.45 11.21 -14.75
C ASN A 556 1.00 10.81 -14.46
N TRP A 557 0.74 9.51 -14.38
CA TRP A 557 -0.63 9.02 -14.30
C TRP A 557 -1.29 9.55 -13.03
N ASN A 558 -2.40 10.29 -13.17
CA ASN A 558 -3.23 10.76 -12.05
C ASN A 558 -4.03 9.61 -11.38
N PHE A 559 -3.51 8.39 -11.54
CA PHE A 559 -4.02 7.13 -11.03
C PHE A 559 -2.99 6.61 -10.03
N PHE A 560 -3.41 6.37 -8.79
CA PHE A 560 -2.59 5.76 -7.74
C PHE A 560 -3.04 4.32 -7.49
N VAL A 561 -2.16 3.47 -6.96
CA VAL A 561 -2.53 2.12 -6.53
C VAL A 561 -3.54 2.23 -5.38
N GLY A 562 -4.69 1.58 -5.50
CA GLY A 562 -5.84 1.75 -4.61
C GLY A 562 -6.84 2.85 -5.05
N GLY A 563 -6.60 3.56 -6.15
CA GLY A 563 -7.62 4.42 -6.76
C GLY A 563 -8.76 3.60 -7.35
N THR A 564 -10.01 4.07 -7.22
CA THR A 564 -11.17 3.48 -7.90
C THR A 564 -11.42 4.22 -9.21
N VAL A 565 -11.68 3.49 -10.30
CA VAL A 565 -11.98 4.06 -11.63
C VAL A 565 -13.20 3.38 -12.26
N THR A 566 -13.94 4.12 -13.08
CA THR A 566 -14.99 3.56 -13.95
C THR A 566 -14.35 3.05 -15.24
N VAL A 567 -14.68 1.82 -15.62
CA VAL A 567 -14.12 1.13 -16.79
C VAL A 567 -15.22 0.44 -17.60
N CYS A 568 -15.04 0.42 -18.91
CA CYS A 568 -15.86 -0.33 -19.85
C CYS A 568 -15.04 -1.49 -20.43
N VAL A 569 -15.67 -2.64 -20.63
CA VAL A 569 -15.04 -3.81 -21.28
C VAL A 569 -15.03 -3.60 -22.79
N GLU A 570 -13.83 -3.58 -23.38
CA GLU A 570 -13.64 -3.42 -24.82
C GLU A 570 -13.56 -4.77 -25.55
N SER A 571 -12.80 -5.73 -25.01
CA SER A 571 -12.69 -7.08 -25.57
C SER A 571 -12.36 -8.12 -24.50
N VAL A 572 -12.82 -9.37 -24.71
CA VAL A 572 -12.63 -10.51 -23.80
C VAL A 572 -12.01 -11.68 -24.55
N GLU A 573 -10.80 -12.09 -24.13
CA GLU A 573 -10.09 -13.28 -24.61
C GLU A 573 -10.38 -14.43 -23.63
N LYS A 574 -11.44 -15.20 -23.90
CA LYS A 574 -11.93 -16.26 -22.99
C LYS A 574 -10.87 -17.33 -22.71
N ASP A 575 -10.21 -17.84 -23.74
CA ASP A 575 -9.24 -18.94 -23.65
C ASP A 575 -8.01 -18.63 -22.77
N SER A 576 -7.72 -17.34 -22.53
CA SER A 576 -6.61 -16.92 -21.67
C SER A 576 -7.04 -16.15 -20.41
N GLN A 577 -8.35 -16.06 -20.16
CA GLN A 577 -8.99 -15.25 -19.10
C GLN A 577 -8.44 -13.82 -18.99
N LYS A 578 -8.32 -13.13 -20.14
CA LYS A 578 -7.91 -11.72 -20.21
C LYS A 578 -9.05 -10.87 -20.74
N MET A 579 -9.23 -9.68 -20.16
CA MET A 579 -10.10 -8.64 -20.73
C MET A 579 -9.31 -7.36 -20.93
N LYS A 580 -9.55 -6.68 -22.05
CA LYS A 580 -9.09 -5.32 -22.29
C LYS A 580 -10.18 -4.33 -21.87
N LEU A 581 -9.77 -3.32 -21.13
CA LEU A 581 -10.62 -2.31 -20.53
C LEU A 581 -10.27 -0.95 -21.11
N LYS A 582 -11.29 -0.08 -21.22
CA LYS A 582 -11.14 1.36 -21.45
C LYS A 582 -11.61 2.09 -20.20
N ILE A 583 -10.82 3.03 -19.68
CA ILE A 583 -11.31 3.93 -18.62
C ILE A 583 -12.35 4.87 -19.23
N ILE A 584 -13.48 5.02 -18.54
CA ILE A 584 -14.43 6.10 -18.79
C ILE A 584 -14.24 7.11 -17.67
N THR A 585 -13.71 8.29 -18.01
CA THR A 585 -13.89 9.46 -17.16
C THR A 585 -15.38 9.79 -17.21
N GLU A 586 -16.12 9.56 -16.13
CA GLU A 586 -17.46 10.12 -16.00
C GLU A 586 -17.32 11.58 -15.61
N GLU A 587 -16.98 12.38 -16.62
CA GLU A 587 -17.08 13.83 -16.62
C GLU A 587 -18.53 14.22 -16.35
N LYS A 588 -18.86 14.45 -15.07
CA LYS A 588 -20.02 15.24 -14.67
C LYS A 588 -19.75 16.71 -15.02
N GLU A 589 -19.78 17.02 -16.31
CA GLU A 589 -19.95 18.38 -16.81
C GLU A 589 -21.40 18.84 -16.56
N GLU A 590 -21.71 19.08 -15.28
CA GLU A 590 -22.77 19.99 -14.90
C GLU A 590 -22.26 21.40 -15.17
N PHE A 591 -22.41 21.85 -16.43
CA PHE A 591 -22.01 23.18 -16.88
C PHE A 591 -22.76 24.26 -16.09
N VAL A 592 -22.02 25.01 -15.28
CA VAL A 592 -22.38 26.39 -14.92
C VAL A 592 -21.58 27.28 -15.84
N ASP A 593 -22.25 28.14 -16.62
CA ASP A 593 -21.56 29.13 -17.44
C ASP A 593 -20.87 30.16 -16.55
N PHE A 594 -19.55 30.21 -16.70
CA PHE A 594 -18.69 31.28 -16.21
C PHE A 594 -18.14 32.04 -17.41
N SER A 595 -18.35 33.35 -17.47
CA SER A 595 -17.79 34.17 -18.54
C SER A 595 -16.28 34.33 -18.36
N ILE A 596 -15.50 34.37 -19.44
CA ILE A 596 -14.06 34.58 -19.30
C ILE A 596 -13.80 36.04 -18.93
N GLY A 597 -13.13 36.28 -17.80
CA GLY A 597 -13.05 37.60 -17.16
C GLY A 597 -13.99 37.80 -15.97
N GLU A 598 -14.90 36.85 -15.69
CA GLU A 598 -15.77 36.89 -14.50
C GLU A 598 -14.93 36.79 -13.22
N MET A 599 -15.15 37.70 -12.26
CA MET A 599 -14.53 37.62 -10.93
C MET A 599 -15.36 36.69 -10.04
N VAL A 600 -14.71 35.70 -9.45
CA VAL A 600 -15.32 34.66 -8.63
C VAL A 600 -14.62 34.54 -7.27
N ASP A 601 -15.40 34.53 -6.21
CA ASP A 601 -14.92 34.16 -4.87
C ASP A 601 -15.02 32.64 -4.69
N GLY A 602 -13.94 32.03 -4.20
CA GLY A 602 -13.88 30.58 -3.99
C GLY A 602 -13.24 30.19 -2.66
N THR A 603 -13.82 29.18 -2.00
CA THR A 603 -13.26 28.62 -0.76
C THR A 603 -12.14 27.63 -1.08
N VAL A 604 -10.96 27.78 -0.47
CA VAL A 604 -9.84 26.84 -0.65
C VAL A 604 -10.23 25.43 -0.17
N ILE A 605 -10.19 24.47 -1.09
CA ILE A 605 -10.36 23.03 -0.81
C ILE A 605 -8.99 22.42 -0.46
N GLU A 606 -8.00 22.70 -1.31
CA GLU A 606 -6.67 22.09 -1.28
C GLU A 606 -5.62 23.09 -1.77
N SER A 607 -4.47 23.12 -1.10
CA SER A 607 -3.30 23.92 -1.43
C SER A 607 -2.11 23.03 -1.81
N SER A 608 -1.35 23.42 -2.83
CA SER A 608 -0.20 22.64 -3.32
C SER A 608 0.88 23.52 -3.95
N PRO A 609 2.14 23.02 -4.08
CA PRO A 609 3.21 23.69 -4.83
C PRO A 609 2.96 23.92 -6.33
N LYS A 610 1.82 23.46 -6.88
CA LYS A 610 1.42 23.66 -8.27
C LYS A 610 0.31 24.70 -8.44
N GLY A 611 -0.37 25.06 -7.35
CA GLY A 611 -1.59 25.85 -7.36
C GLY A 611 -2.60 25.39 -6.30
N VAL A 612 -3.77 26.03 -6.32
CA VAL A 612 -4.82 25.91 -5.29
C VAL A 612 -6.14 25.50 -5.96
N HIS A 613 -6.86 24.55 -5.35
CA HIS A 613 -8.22 24.19 -5.76
C HIS A 613 -9.24 25.01 -4.96
N LEU A 614 -10.11 25.75 -5.66
CA LEU A 614 -11.17 26.57 -5.09
C LEU A 614 -12.55 25.99 -5.36
N LYS A 615 -13.37 25.87 -4.32
CA LYS A 615 -14.82 25.61 -4.42
C LYS A 615 -15.51 26.94 -4.72
N ILE A 616 -16.03 27.09 -5.93
CA ILE A 616 -16.82 28.26 -6.35
C ILE A 616 -18.30 27.89 -6.29
N GLN A 617 -19.12 28.81 -5.78
CA GLN A 617 -20.57 28.77 -5.88
C GLN A 617 -21.01 30.05 -6.59
N LYS A 618 -21.98 29.93 -7.50
CA LYS A 618 -22.57 31.06 -8.24
C LYS A 618 -24.00 31.22 -7.76
N ASP A 619 -24.39 32.44 -7.41
CA ASP A 619 -25.69 32.71 -6.78
C ASP A 619 -26.84 32.16 -7.62
N GLY A 620 -27.69 31.32 -6.99
CA GLY A 620 -28.79 30.61 -7.63
C GLY A 620 -28.56 29.09 -7.82
N ASN A 621 -27.32 28.58 -7.77
CA ASN A 621 -27.03 27.15 -7.94
C ASN A 621 -26.63 26.46 -6.62
N GLU A 622 -27.29 25.33 -6.29
CA GLU A 622 -26.90 24.47 -5.16
C GLU A 622 -25.57 23.73 -5.41
N THR A 623 -25.23 23.49 -6.68
CA THR A 623 -24.02 22.76 -7.08
C THR A 623 -22.80 23.67 -7.13
N ALA A 624 -21.68 23.16 -6.63
CA ALA A 624 -20.44 23.92 -6.49
C ALA A 624 -19.31 23.31 -7.33
N ILE A 625 -18.67 24.14 -8.14
CA ILE A 625 -17.60 23.71 -9.06
C ILE A 625 -16.24 23.87 -8.40
N THR A 626 -15.30 22.99 -8.76
CA THR A 626 -13.89 23.13 -8.40
C THR A 626 -13.12 23.81 -9.53
N GLY A 627 -12.73 25.07 -9.31
CA GLY A 627 -11.76 25.77 -10.16
C GLY A 627 -10.33 25.54 -9.68
N PHE A 628 -9.37 25.56 -10.59
CA PHE A 628 -7.94 25.49 -10.27
C PHE A 628 -7.27 26.84 -10.53
N LEU A 629 -6.57 27.37 -9.52
CA LEU A 629 -5.72 28.55 -9.62
C LEU A 629 -4.24 28.11 -9.63
N PRO A 630 -3.58 28.04 -10.80
CA PRO A 630 -2.20 27.57 -10.88
C PRO A 630 -1.20 28.54 -10.22
N THR A 631 -0.07 28.02 -9.74
CA THR A 631 1.03 28.81 -9.17
C THR A 631 1.50 29.95 -10.10
N GLY A 632 1.67 29.68 -11.40
CA GLY A 632 2.07 30.72 -12.37
C GLY A 632 1.00 31.77 -12.65
N HIS A 633 -0.24 31.54 -12.21
CA HIS A 633 -1.36 32.48 -12.29
C HIS A 633 -1.57 33.27 -10.98
N MET A 634 -0.91 32.89 -9.88
CA MET A 634 -0.93 33.60 -8.59
C MET A 634 0.13 34.70 -8.51
N ALA A 635 1.31 34.48 -9.11
CA ALA A 635 2.36 35.50 -9.22
C ALA A 635 3.20 35.28 -10.50
N PRO A 636 3.76 36.33 -11.11
CA PRO A 636 4.64 36.22 -12.28
C PRO A 636 5.97 35.52 -11.94
N CYS A 637 6.38 35.57 -10.67
CA CYS A 637 7.50 34.84 -10.12
C CYS A 637 7.02 33.49 -9.59
N TYR A 638 7.52 32.39 -10.17
CA TYR A 638 7.12 31.03 -9.82
C TYR A 638 7.31 30.73 -8.33
N GLU A 639 8.42 31.19 -7.78
CA GLU A 639 8.84 30.95 -6.41
C GLU A 639 7.92 31.65 -5.40
N ILE A 640 7.52 32.90 -5.69
CA ILE A 640 6.51 33.63 -4.90
C ILE A 640 5.15 32.97 -5.03
N GLY A 641 4.72 32.63 -6.26
CA GLY A 641 3.43 31.97 -6.50
C GLY A 641 3.32 30.59 -5.87
N ASN A 642 4.44 29.85 -5.78
CA ASN A 642 4.53 28.55 -5.13
C ASN A 642 4.39 28.69 -3.60
N LEU A 643 5.05 29.69 -3.01
CA LEU A 643 4.88 29.99 -1.58
C LEU A 643 3.46 30.49 -1.26
N LEU A 644 2.87 31.37 -2.07
CA LEU A 644 1.46 31.77 -1.91
C LEU A 644 0.54 30.53 -1.98
N ALA A 645 0.67 29.70 -3.03
CA ALA A 645 -0.14 28.49 -3.20
C ALA A 645 0.03 27.50 -2.03
N SER A 646 1.27 27.23 -1.61
CA SER A 646 1.61 26.26 -0.56
C SER A 646 1.33 26.75 0.87
N ARG A 647 0.99 28.03 1.05
CA ARG A 647 0.61 28.63 2.35
C ARG A 647 -0.88 28.99 2.43
N CYS A 648 -1.66 28.83 1.36
CA CYS A 648 -3.12 28.94 1.43
C CYS A 648 -3.70 27.91 2.41
N VAL A 649 -4.53 28.38 3.35
CA VAL A 649 -5.20 27.53 4.35
C VAL A 649 -6.56 27.05 3.79
N PRO A 650 -6.84 25.73 3.80
CA PRO A 650 -8.17 25.22 3.45
C PRO A 650 -9.27 25.82 4.32
N GLY A 651 -10.37 26.25 3.68
CA GLY A 651 -11.45 27.00 4.32
C GLY A 651 -11.37 28.52 4.16
N ASN A 652 -10.22 29.10 3.79
CA ASN A 652 -10.14 30.52 3.45
C ASN A 652 -10.90 30.83 2.14
N VAL A 653 -11.50 32.01 2.03
CA VAL A 653 -12.03 32.53 0.77
C VAL A 653 -10.93 33.29 0.02
N MET A 654 -10.88 33.17 -1.30
CA MET A 654 -9.98 33.92 -2.18
C MET A 654 -10.68 34.29 -3.49
N SER A 655 -10.63 35.57 -3.84
CA SER A 655 -11.09 36.10 -5.12
C SER A 655 -10.10 35.79 -6.24
N ALA A 656 -10.59 35.32 -7.37
CA ALA A 656 -9.82 35.14 -8.60
C ALA A 656 -10.69 35.44 -9.83
N VAL A 657 -10.07 35.62 -10.99
CA VAL A 657 -10.77 35.84 -12.26
C VAL A 657 -10.75 34.57 -13.10
N VAL A 658 -11.87 34.23 -13.74
CA VAL A 658 -11.99 33.08 -14.64
C VAL A 658 -11.14 33.32 -15.88
N PHE A 659 -10.10 32.50 -16.07
CA PHE A 659 -9.14 32.61 -17.17
C PHE A 659 -9.52 31.71 -18.36
N ALA A 660 -9.96 30.48 -18.10
CA ALA A 660 -10.48 29.58 -19.14
C ALA A 660 -11.48 28.60 -18.52
N THR A 661 -12.53 28.24 -19.25
CA THR A 661 -13.55 27.29 -18.79
C THR A 661 -13.29 25.85 -19.24
N LYS A 662 -12.59 25.66 -20.36
CA LYS A 662 -12.35 24.36 -21.01
C LYS A 662 -10.83 24.17 -21.25
N PRO A 663 -10.27 22.95 -21.09
CA PRO A 663 -10.91 21.70 -20.69
C PRO A 663 -11.16 21.56 -19.18
N ALA A 664 -10.86 22.60 -18.38
CA ALA A 664 -11.23 22.71 -16.97
C ALA A 664 -11.23 24.19 -16.58
N VAL A 665 -11.93 24.56 -15.51
CA VAL A 665 -11.97 25.94 -15.00
C VAL A 665 -10.60 26.33 -14.42
N ILE A 666 -9.85 27.13 -15.18
CA ILE A 666 -8.59 27.76 -14.78
C ILE A 666 -8.88 29.19 -14.32
N LEU A 667 -8.28 29.59 -13.20
CA LEU A 667 -8.42 30.90 -12.58
C LEU A 667 -7.11 31.71 -12.66
N SER A 668 -7.19 33.03 -12.48
CA SER A 668 -6.04 33.94 -12.44
C SER A 668 -6.17 35.02 -11.37
N ARG A 669 -5.04 35.41 -10.77
CA ARG A 669 -4.89 36.61 -9.94
C ARG A 669 -3.81 37.56 -10.50
N THR A 670 -3.34 37.32 -11.72
CA THR A 670 -2.23 38.04 -12.37
C THR A 670 -2.70 38.73 -13.65
N PHE A 671 -2.49 38.10 -14.81
CA PHE A 671 -2.98 38.61 -16.09
C PHE A 671 -4.38 38.08 -16.37
N VAL A 672 -5.23 38.97 -16.90
CA VAL A 672 -6.63 38.72 -17.28
C VAL A 672 -6.76 39.00 -18.78
N THR A 673 -7.64 38.28 -19.48
CA THR A 673 -7.91 38.58 -20.91
C THR A 673 -8.77 39.83 -21.05
N ASN A 674 -8.69 40.50 -22.19
CA ASN A 674 -9.65 41.55 -22.52
C ASN A 674 -10.92 40.90 -23.13
N GLU A 675 -12.11 41.43 -22.84
CA GLU A 675 -13.38 40.96 -23.43
C GLU A 675 -13.32 40.84 -24.98
N LYS A 676 -12.57 41.75 -25.63
CA LYS A 676 -12.32 41.73 -27.08
C LYS A 676 -11.62 40.47 -27.60
N TYR A 677 -11.06 39.66 -26.71
CA TYR A 677 -10.36 38.41 -27.01
C TYR A 677 -11.04 37.16 -26.43
N SER A 678 -12.19 37.27 -25.74
CA SER A 678 -12.92 36.08 -25.25
C SER A 678 -13.57 35.32 -26.41
N SER A 679 -14.13 36.00 -27.40
CA SER A 679 -14.77 35.36 -28.56
C SER A 679 -13.80 35.11 -29.71
N PHE A 680 -13.77 33.86 -30.21
CA PHE A 680 -12.92 33.43 -31.32
C PHE A 680 -13.12 34.25 -32.62
N ASP A 681 -14.33 34.79 -32.86
CA ASP A 681 -14.63 35.49 -34.10
C ASP A 681 -14.15 36.95 -34.15
N LEU A 682 -13.88 37.55 -32.98
CA LEU A 682 -13.32 38.90 -32.85
C LEU A 682 -11.80 38.95 -33.09
N LEU A 683 -11.12 37.80 -32.98
CA LEU A 683 -9.67 37.67 -33.07
C LEU A 683 -9.13 38.01 -34.46
N LYS A 684 -7.99 38.70 -34.49
CA LYS A 684 -7.28 39.15 -35.69
C LYS A 684 -5.84 38.67 -35.71
N VAL A 685 -5.28 38.58 -36.91
CA VAL A 685 -3.84 38.33 -37.09
C VAL A 685 -3.08 39.57 -36.62
N GLY A 686 -2.16 39.38 -35.68
CA GLY A 686 -1.43 40.45 -34.99
C GLY A 686 -1.76 40.57 -33.51
N ASP A 687 -2.92 40.09 -33.06
CA ASP A 687 -3.37 40.23 -31.66
C ASP A 687 -2.45 39.47 -30.68
N CYS A 688 -2.23 40.06 -29.50
CA CYS A 688 -1.46 39.50 -28.40
C CYS A 688 -2.39 39.16 -27.23
N ILE A 689 -2.42 37.88 -26.82
CA ILE A 689 -3.37 37.33 -25.84
C ILE A 689 -2.58 36.55 -24.78
N PRO A 690 -2.92 36.61 -23.47
CA PRO A 690 -2.31 35.74 -22.48
C PRO A 690 -2.69 34.26 -22.72
N CYS A 691 -1.86 33.34 -22.26
CA CYS A 691 -2.03 31.90 -22.42
C CYS A 691 -1.40 31.14 -21.24
N THR A 692 -1.84 29.91 -21.01
CA THR A 692 -1.27 29.01 -19.99
C THR A 692 -0.47 27.91 -20.68
N VAL A 693 0.81 27.76 -20.32
CA VAL A 693 1.65 26.62 -20.72
C VAL A 693 1.05 25.34 -20.12
N ARG A 694 0.50 24.44 -20.95
CA ARG A 694 -0.16 23.22 -20.49
C ARG A 694 0.73 21.99 -20.51
N ASP A 695 1.43 21.77 -21.62
CA ASP A 695 2.37 20.66 -21.82
C ASP A 695 3.64 21.14 -22.52
N ILE A 696 4.80 20.63 -22.09
CA ILE A 696 6.10 20.92 -22.70
C ILE A 696 6.60 19.62 -23.37
N LEU A 697 6.86 19.68 -24.67
CA LEU A 697 7.22 18.56 -25.53
C LEU A 697 8.57 18.84 -26.23
N GLN A 698 9.31 17.80 -26.62
CA GLN A 698 10.64 17.93 -27.24
C GLN A 698 10.70 18.80 -28.50
N ASN A 699 9.56 19.10 -29.12
CA ASN A 699 9.40 19.89 -30.34
C ASN A 699 8.62 21.20 -30.15
N GLY A 700 8.15 21.54 -28.94
CA GLY A 700 7.30 22.71 -28.71
C GLY A 700 6.45 22.64 -27.43
N VAL A 701 5.49 23.55 -27.31
CA VAL A 701 4.60 23.71 -26.15
C VAL A 701 3.15 23.69 -26.59
N SER A 702 2.30 23.00 -25.83
CA SER A 702 0.84 23.11 -25.94
C SER A 702 0.34 24.18 -24.95
N VAL A 703 -0.48 25.12 -25.43
CA VAL A 703 -1.06 26.20 -24.60
C VAL A 703 -2.58 26.14 -24.54
N VAL A 704 -3.15 26.56 -23.39
CA VAL A 704 -4.56 26.93 -23.24
C VAL A 704 -4.70 28.43 -23.49
N LEU A 705 -5.76 28.83 -24.18
CA LEU A 705 -6.10 30.22 -24.46
C LEU A 705 -7.40 30.63 -23.73
N PRO A 706 -7.52 31.89 -23.29
CA PRO A 706 -8.70 32.42 -22.62
C PRO A 706 -9.79 32.79 -23.63
N ILE A 707 -10.28 31.78 -24.37
CA ILE A 707 -11.27 31.92 -25.45
C ILE A 707 -12.48 31.03 -25.14
N GLU A 708 -13.67 31.60 -25.26
CA GLU A 708 -14.97 30.95 -25.02
C GLU A 708 -15.22 29.85 -26.05
N ASP A 709 -15.76 28.73 -25.56
CA ASP A 709 -15.94 27.48 -26.31
C ASP A 709 -14.71 27.02 -27.11
N TYR A 710 -13.50 27.25 -26.57
CA TYR A 710 -12.23 26.86 -27.18
C TYR A 710 -11.49 25.79 -26.35
N SER A 711 -12.03 24.57 -26.34
CA SER A 711 -11.41 23.40 -25.67
C SER A 711 -10.11 22.89 -26.29
N LYS A 712 -9.62 23.54 -27.36
CA LYS A 712 -8.50 23.07 -28.19
C LYS A 712 -7.17 23.65 -27.70
N LEU A 713 -6.27 22.76 -27.28
CA LEU A 713 -4.87 23.11 -27.03
C LEU A 713 -4.18 23.48 -28.34
N GLU A 714 -3.55 24.65 -28.40
CA GLU A 714 -2.75 25.06 -29.56
C GLU A 714 -1.28 24.74 -29.36
N PHE A 715 -0.64 24.23 -30.41
CA PHE A 715 0.75 23.78 -30.37
C PHE A 715 1.69 24.80 -31.01
N ILE A 716 2.72 25.19 -30.27
CA ILE A 716 3.71 26.20 -30.64
C ILE A 716 5.07 25.52 -30.75
N SER A 717 5.63 25.46 -31.96
CA SER A 717 6.93 24.82 -32.18
C SER A 717 8.04 25.55 -31.42
N TYR A 718 9.05 24.82 -30.92
CA TYR A 718 10.20 25.35 -30.19
C TYR A 718 10.91 26.52 -30.89
N LYS A 719 10.87 26.58 -32.24
CA LYS A 719 11.42 27.67 -33.06
C LYS A 719 10.72 29.02 -32.83
N ASN A 720 9.48 28.99 -32.36
CA ASN A 720 8.63 30.15 -32.08
C ASN A 720 8.58 30.45 -30.57
N ILE A 721 9.54 29.99 -29.77
CA ILE A 721 9.57 30.14 -28.32
C ILE A 721 10.92 30.70 -27.85
N SER A 722 10.90 31.78 -27.06
CA SER A 722 12.11 32.33 -26.45
C SER A 722 12.41 31.61 -25.12
N ASN A 723 13.67 31.22 -24.90
CA ASN A 723 14.13 30.55 -23.67
C ASN A 723 13.34 29.27 -23.32
N PHE A 724 13.03 28.42 -24.30
CA PHE A 724 12.21 27.20 -24.16
C PHE A 724 12.61 26.33 -22.94
N ASP A 725 13.90 26.12 -22.70
CA ASP A 725 14.42 25.28 -21.61
C ASP A 725 14.18 25.84 -20.20
N ARG A 726 13.60 27.05 -20.08
CA ARG A 726 13.25 27.72 -18.82
C ARG A 726 11.74 27.87 -18.60
N LEU A 727 10.92 27.24 -19.44
CA LEU A 727 9.46 27.21 -19.27
C LEU A 727 9.04 26.18 -18.20
N TYR A 728 7.93 26.45 -17.53
CA TYR A 728 7.33 25.54 -16.55
C TYR A 728 5.81 25.35 -16.77
N LEU A 729 5.27 24.26 -16.21
CA LEU A 729 3.86 23.90 -16.36
C LEU A 729 2.95 24.87 -15.61
N ASN A 730 1.86 25.27 -16.26
CA ASN A 730 0.92 26.32 -15.87
C ASN A 730 1.56 27.70 -15.63
N GLN A 731 2.64 28.00 -16.35
CA GLN A 731 3.16 29.37 -16.50
C GLN A 731 2.21 30.20 -17.36
N ILE A 732 1.93 31.44 -16.94
CA ILE A 732 1.20 32.43 -17.75
C ILE A 732 2.19 33.25 -18.58
N LEU A 733 1.95 33.34 -19.90
CA LEU A 733 2.76 34.08 -20.88
C LEU A 733 1.84 34.63 -21.97
N PHE A 734 2.31 35.53 -22.82
CA PHE A 734 1.53 35.96 -23.99
C PHE A 734 1.94 35.20 -25.25
N VAL A 735 0.99 35.09 -26.18
CA VAL A 735 1.16 34.63 -27.54
C VAL A 735 0.69 35.70 -28.52
N LYS A 736 1.31 35.76 -29.69
CA LYS A 736 0.84 36.54 -30.83
C LYS A 736 0.22 35.64 -31.88
N ILE A 737 -0.97 36.00 -32.37
CA ILE A 737 -1.64 35.31 -33.47
C ILE A 737 -0.94 35.68 -34.79
N THR A 738 -0.40 34.68 -35.48
CA THR A 738 0.31 34.83 -36.77
C THR A 738 -0.53 34.37 -37.97
N ALA A 739 -1.49 33.46 -37.76
CA ALA A 739 -2.51 33.09 -38.75
C ALA A 739 -3.76 32.52 -38.07
N ILE A 740 -4.93 32.72 -38.67
CA ILE A 740 -6.22 32.19 -38.19
C ILE A 740 -6.83 31.31 -39.28
N ASN A 741 -7.13 30.05 -38.95
CA ASN A 741 -7.90 29.16 -39.80
C ASN A 741 -9.31 29.00 -39.21
N LYS A 742 -10.26 29.82 -39.72
CA LYS A 742 -11.67 29.79 -39.26
C LYS A 742 -12.34 28.44 -39.55
N GLN A 743 -12.11 27.82 -40.71
CA GLN A 743 -12.71 26.52 -41.08
C GLN A 743 -12.34 25.37 -40.13
N LYS A 744 -11.15 25.38 -39.54
CA LYS A 744 -10.66 24.32 -38.64
C LYS A 744 -10.65 24.72 -37.15
N ARG A 745 -11.22 25.89 -36.81
CA ARG A 745 -11.02 26.64 -35.54
C ARG A 745 -9.60 26.41 -35.03
N GLN A 746 -8.60 26.97 -35.72
CA GLN A 746 -7.19 26.80 -35.39
C GLN A 746 -6.42 28.12 -35.47
N LEU A 747 -5.52 28.35 -34.52
CA LEU A 747 -4.65 29.52 -34.45
C LEU A 747 -3.19 29.11 -34.61
N THR A 748 -2.44 29.80 -35.46
CA THR A 748 -0.98 29.67 -35.53
C THR A 748 -0.35 30.76 -34.68
N LEU A 749 0.48 30.40 -33.72
CA LEU A 749 0.95 31.29 -32.65
C LEU A 749 2.47 31.44 -32.63
N SER A 750 2.94 32.55 -32.03
CA SER A 750 4.34 32.74 -31.63
C SER A 750 4.43 33.23 -30.19
N MET A 751 5.40 32.71 -29.44
CA MET A 751 5.79 33.15 -28.09
C MET A 751 7.13 33.92 -28.09
N LEU A 752 7.72 34.17 -29.27
CA LEU A 752 9.00 34.87 -29.38
C LEU A 752 8.89 36.28 -28.82
N LEU A 753 9.82 36.65 -27.94
CA LEU A 753 9.83 37.97 -27.31
C LEU A 753 9.81 39.08 -28.37
N LYS A 754 10.61 38.98 -29.42
CA LYS A 754 10.61 39.93 -30.54
C LYS A 754 9.24 40.09 -31.21
N ASP A 755 8.55 39.00 -31.55
CA ASP A 755 7.28 39.07 -32.29
C ASP A 755 6.19 39.79 -31.48
N ILE A 756 6.21 39.60 -30.15
CA ILE A 756 5.29 40.19 -29.17
C ILE A 756 5.68 41.63 -28.77
N TRP A 757 6.97 41.92 -28.60
CA TRP A 757 7.50 43.18 -28.05
C TRP A 757 7.91 44.22 -29.11
N GLU A 758 8.34 43.77 -30.29
CA GLU A 758 8.66 44.65 -31.42
C GLU A 758 7.39 44.95 -32.23
N GLY A 759 6.37 44.09 -32.11
CA GLY A 759 5.06 44.20 -32.75
C GLY A 759 4.20 45.44 -32.44
N PRO A 760 4.20 46.02 -31.22
CA PRO A 760 3.49 47.27 -30.95
C PRO A 760 4.23 48.44 -31.61
N SER A 761 3.53 49.27 -32.37
CA SER A 761 4.07 50.52 -32.93
C SER A 761 4.38 51.56 -31.86
N ASP A 762 3.66 51.48 -30.73
CA ASP A 762 3.69 52.44 -29.65
C ASP A 762 4.87 52.18 -28.69
N TYR A 763 5.47 53.27 -28.24
CA TYR A 763 6.57 53.31 -27.28
C TYR A 763 6.04 53.31 -25.82
N GLU A 764 4.91 53.96 -25.57
CA GLU A 764 4.34 54.07 -24.22
C GLU A 764 3.82 52.72 -23.71
N ILE A 765 3.14 51.95 -24.57
CA ILE A 765 2.69 50.57 -24.28
C ILE A 765 3.87 49.67 -23.84
N LYS A 766 5.07 49.88 -24.42
CA LYS A 766 6.27 49.11 -24.05
C LYS A 766 6.79 49.52 -22.68
N LEU A 767 6.87 50.82 -22.39
CA LEU A 767 7.27 51.30 -21.07
C LEU A 767 6.31 50.83 -19.96
N LEU A 768 4.99 50.89 -20.22
CA LEU A 768 3.97 50.41 -19.30
C LEU A 768 4.13 48.92 -19.02
N ALA A 769 4.21 48.07 -20.05
CA ALA A 769 4.34 46.62 -19.86
C ALA A 769 5.59 46.20 -19.05
N ALA A 770 6.70 46.95 -19.14
CA ALA A 770 7.89 46.71 -18.31
C ALA A 770 7.65 47.13 -16.84
N VAL A 771 6.98 48.26 -16.61
CA VAL A 771 6.63 48.76 -15.27
C VAL A 771 5.58 47.86 -14.60
N ASP A 772 4.57 47.40 -15.34
CA ASP A 772 3.48 46.54 -14.85
C ASP A 772 3.99 45.18 -14.38
N VAL A 773 4.92 44.56 -15.11
CA VAL A 773 5.55 43.28 -14.70
C VAL A 773 6.32 43.44 -13.38
N LEU A 774 7.02 44.55 -13.18
CA LEU A 774 7.69 44.84 -11.90
C LEU A 774 6.69 45.21 -10.80
N ASN A 775 5.63 45.97 -11.11
CA ASN A 775 4.57 46.31 -10.14
C ASN A 775 3.86 45.05 -9.64
N LEU A 776 3.52 44.13 -10.54
CA LEU A 776 2.91 42.84 -10.20
C LEU A 776 3.84 41.96 -9.36
N TYR A 777 5.15 41.98 -9.62
CA TYR A 777 6.16 41.33 -8.77
C TYR A 777 6.24 41.96 -7.37
N LEU A 778 6.32 43.30 -7.27
CA LEU A 778 6.42 44.00 -5.97
C LEU A 778 5.13 43.89 -5.14
N SER A 779 3.96 43.92 -5.79
CA SER A 779 2.67 43.81 -5.12
C SER A 779 2.38 42.38 -4.61
N THR A 780 2.74 41.34 -5.36
CA THR A 780 2.66 39.94 -4.89
C THR A 780 3.71 39.61 -3.82
N LEU A 781 4.92 40.19 -3.92
CA LEU A 781 5.91 40.12 -2.84
C LEU A 781 5.40 40.82 -1.56
N SER A 782 4.68 41.94 -1.69
CA SER A 782 4.06 42.64 -0.57
C SER A 782 2.87 41.88 0.03
N GLU A 783 2.15 41.08 -0.76
CA GLU A 783 1.11 40.17 -0.24
C GLU A 783 1.75 39.03 0.56
N LEU A 784 2.78 38.38 0.00
CA LEU A 784 3.53 37.34 0.69
C LEU A 784 4.12 37.85 2.02
N ALA A 785 4.72 39.03 2.01
CA ALA A 785 5.30 39.69 3.19
C ALA A 785 4.29 40.03 4.30
N ASN A 786 3.02 40.21 3.95
CA ASN A 786 1.92 40.50 4.88
C ASN A 786 1.13 39.25 5.29
N SER A 787 1.54 38.05 4.87
CA SER A 787 0.84 36.81 5.23
C SER A 787 1.20 36.33 6.63
N THR A 788 0.26 35.64 7.28
CA THR A 788 0.35 35.13 8.67
C THR A 788 1.59 34.26 8.94
N TYR A 789 2.15 33.62 7.89
CA TYR A 789 3.39 32.86 7.99
C TYR A 789 4.62 33.73 8.32
N TYR A 790 4.65 34.99 7.87
CA TYR A 790 5.78 35.91 8.06
C TYR A 790 5.58 36.92 9.20
N GLU A 791 4.36 37.13 9.72
CA GLU A 791 4.07 38.08 10.81
C GLU A 791 5.07 37.98 11.98
N ASN A 792 5.40 36.76 12.40
CA ASN A 792 6.25 36.46 13.55
C ASN A 792 7.67 35.98 13.18
N ARG A 793 8.12 36.19 11.93
CA ARG A 793 9.47 35.75 11.48
C ARG A 793 10.51 36.88 11.55
N PRO A 794 11.79 36.60 11.87
CA PRO A 794 12.86 37.61 11.95
C PRO A 794 13.00 38.49 10.70
N ILE A 795 12.74 37.94 9.51
CA ILE A 795 12.77 38.73 8.27
C ILE A 795 11.74 39.86 8.26
N SER A 796 10.65 39.79 9.04
CA SER A 796 9.60 40.82 9.05
C SER A 796 9.90 42.01 9.96
N SER A 797 10.67 41.83 11.05
CA SER A 797 11.04 42.92 11.96
C SER A 797 11.93 43.98 11.29
N VAL A 798 12.74 43.57 10.31
CA VAL A 798 13.71 44.44 9.63
C VAL A 798 13.14 45.22 8.44
N THR A 799 13.72 46.39 8.17
CA THR A 799 13.28 47.34 7.13
C THR A 799 14.39 47.74 6.16
N LEU A 800 14.03 48.14 4.94
CA LEU A 800 14.99 48.57 3.92
C LEU A 800 15.71 49.86 4.36
N GLY A 801 17.03 49.91 4.19
CA GLY A 801 17.89 50.99 4.66
C GLY A 801 18.22 50.97 6.16
N GLN A 802 17.63 50.05 6.94
CA GLN A 802 17.97 49.88 8.35
C GLN A 802 19.47 49.58 8.51
N LYS A 803 20.11 50.21 9.50
CA LYS A 803 21.49 49.92 9.88
C LYS A 803 21.51 48.81 10.91
N ILE A 804 22.41 47.85 10.74
CA ILE A 804 22.45 46.58 11.48
C ILE A 804 23.88 46.16 11.78
N HIS A 805 24.06 45.42 12.87
CA HIS A 805 25.28 44.66 13.15
C HIS A 805 25.04 43.17 12.84
N GLY A 806 26.11 42.45 12.52
CA GLY A 806 26.08 41.01 12.33
C GLY A 806 27.47 40.39 12.51
N THR A 807 27.52 39.08 12.64
CA THR A 807 28.77 38.31 12.74
C THR A 807 28.96 37.49 11.47
N VAL A 808 30.16 37.52 10.88
CA VAL A 808 30.50 36.70 9.71
C VAL A 808 30.52 35.22 10.13
N THR A 809 29.65 34.41 9.54
CA THR A 809 29.54 32.96 9.84
C THR A 809 30.22 32.10 8.79
N GLU A 810 30.17 32.50 7.52
CA GLU A 810 30.77 31.77 6.39
C GLU A 810 31.27 32.74 5.32
N ILE A 811 32.34 32.35 4.63
CA ILE A 811 32.93 33.09 3.51
C ILE A 811 32.84 32.19 2.28
N THR A 812 32.10 32.63 1.27
CA THR A 812 31.90 31.89 0.02
C THR A 812 32.56 32.63 -1.15
N GLU A 813 32.80 31.93 -2.26
CA GLU A 813 33.38 32.53 -3.49
C GLU A 813 32.60 33.74 -4.01
N ASN A 814 31.30 33.83 -3.71
CA ASN A 814 30.39 34.87 -4.20
C ASN A 814 30.12 35.98 -3.15
N GLY A 815 30.53 35.81 -1.90
CA GLY A 815 30.25 36.76 -0.82
C GLY A 815 30.23 36.17 0.59
N LEU A 816 29.85 36.99 1.57
CA LEU A 816 29.82 36.66 3.00
C LEU A 816 28.41 36.25 3.45
N LEU A 817 28.36 35.27 4.34
CA LEU A 817 27.19 34.96 5.15
C LEU A 817 27.32 35.62 6.53
N LEU A 818 26.26 36.28 6.98
CA LEU A 818 26.18 36.93 8.29
C LEU A 818 25.06 36.31 9.13
N GLU A 819 25.32 36.03 10.40
CA GLU A 819 24.26 35.94 11.41
C GLU A 819 23.96 37.36 11.93
N LEU A 820 22.70 37.78 11.79
CA LEU A 820 22.19 39.04 12.31
C LEU A 820 21.42 38.78 13.62
N ASN A 821 21.00 39.87 14.27
CA ASN A 821 20.06 39.80 15.40
C ASN A 821 18.83 38.93 15.05
N ASP A 822 18.26 38.28 16.07
CA ASP A 822 17.13 37.35 15.97
C ASP A 822 17.37 36.13 15.05
N ARG A 823 18.64 35.76 14.82
CA ARG A 823 19.10 34.67 13.94
C ARG A 823 18.70 34.84 12.47
N LEU A 824 18.48 36.07 12.02
CA LEU A 824 18.21 36.34 10.61
C LEU A 824 19.50 36.21 9.79
N THR A 825 19.45 35.51 8.66
CA THR A 825 20.58 35.40 7.73
C THR A 825 20.73 36.67 6.90
N GLY A 826 21.92 37.28 6.95
CA GLY A 826 22.34 38.34 6.02
C GLY A 826 23.28 37.78 4.96
N VAL A 827 23.18 38.30 3.73
CA VAL A 827 24.06 37.95 2.60
C VAL A 827 24.72 39.21 2.07
N VAL A 828 26.06 39.24 2.01
CA VAL A 828 26.83 40.36 1.45
C VAL A 828 27.55 39.91 0.20
N ARG A 829 27.10 40.37 -0.97
CA ARG A 829 27.72 40.04 -2.28
C ARG A 829 29.14 40.62 -2.38
N ARG A 830 29.98 40.05 -3.23
CA ARG A 830 31.39 40.47 -3.38
C ARG A 830 31.59 41.97 -3.64
N ASP A 831 30.68 42.62 -4.37
CA ASP A 831 30.68 44.06 -4.65
C ASP A 831 30.29 44.95 -3.46
N HIS A 832 29.88 44.37 -2.33
CA HIS A 832 29.29 45.09 -1.19
C HIS A 832 30.13 45.04 0.10
N TYR A 833 31.39 44.64 0.00
CA TYR A 833 32.39 44.79 1.05
C TYR A 833 33.80 45.01 0.50
N SER A 834 34.69 45.51 1.37
CA SER A 834 36.08 45.82 1.09
C SER A 834 36.98 45.29 2.21
N GLY A 835 38.15 44.76 1.86
CA GLY A 835 39.04 44.04 2.79
C GLY A 835 38.79 42.54 2.81
N GLU A 836 39.48 41.84 3.70
CA GLU A 836 39.47 40.39 3.88
C GLU A 836 38.92 40.04 5.28
N PRO A 837 37.59 40.09 5.48
CA PRO A 837 36.99 39.76 6.76
C PRO A 837 37.11 38.26 7.07
N GLN A 838 37.21 37.91 8.35
CA GLN A 838 37.38 36.55 8.85
C GLN A 838 36.09 36.02 9.48
N VAL A 839 35.95 34.70 9.58
CA VAL A 839 34.83 34.06 10.28
C VAL A 839 34.91 34.41 11.77
N GLY A 840 33.82 34.96 12.32
CA GLY A 840 33.75 35.53 13.66
C GLY A 840 33.80 37.07 13.71
N ASP A 841 34.14 37.75 12.61
CA ASP A 841 34.19 39.22 12.58
C ASP A 841 32.81 39.87 12.82
N LYS A 842 32.78 40.89 13.66
CA LYS A 842 31.58 41.73 13.88
C LYS A 842 31.57 42.89 12.89
N VAL A 843 30.69 42.80 11.91
CA VAL A 843 30.53 43.80 10.84
C VAL A 843 29.31 44.70 11.06
N PHE A 844 29.33 45.88 10.44
CA PHE A 844 28.23 46.85 10.46
C PHE A 844 27.80 47.16 9.02
N GLY A 845 26.50 47.14 8.76
CA GLY A 845 25.95 47.23 7.42
C GLY A 845 24.58 47.89 7.33
N THR A 846 24.06 47.97 6.12
CA THR A 846 22.69 48.42 5.85
C THR A 846 21.95 47.44 4.93
N ILE A 847 20.66 47.22 5.19
CA ILE A 847 19.81 46.29 4.42
C ILE A 847 19.41 46.93 3.09
N LEU A 848 19.78 46.27 1.99
CA LEU A 848 19.43 46.66 0.63
C LEU A 848 18.10 46.05 0.20
N TRP A 849 17.91 44.75 0.44
CA TRP A 849 16.75 44.00 -0.03
C TRP A 849 16.36 42.87 0.93
N LYS A 850 15.13 42.35 0.78
CA LYS A 850 14.56 41.27 1.59
C LYS A 850 14.12 40.12 0.70
N ASN A 851 14.77 38.97 0.81
CA ASN A 851 14.45 37.78 0.06
C ASN A 851 13.52 36.88 0.88
N TYR A 852 12.22 37.11 0.78
CA TYR A 852 11.20 36.30 1.48
C TYR A 852 11.18 34.83 1.04
N VAL A 853 11.63 34.51 -0.19
CA VAL A 853 11.65 33.14 -0.73
C VAL A 853 12.68 32.25 -0.03
N HIS A 854 13.86 32.81 0.23
CA HIS A 854 14.99 32.11 0.86
C HIS A 854 15.31 32.61 2.29
N GLU A 855 14.40 33.42 2.85
CA GLU A 855 14.41 33.95 4.22
C GLU A 855 15.67 34.72 4.65
N PHE A 856 16.41 35.30 3.71
CA PHE A 856 17.60 36.14 3.97
C PHE A 856 17.39 37.61 3.57
N VAL A 857 18.33 38.48 3.98
CA VAL A 857 18.41 39.88 3.53
C VAL A 857 19.73 40.18 2.81
N ASP A 858 19.67 40.89 1.69
CA ASP A 858 20.86 41.42 1.01
C ASP A 858 21.37 42.64 1.81
N VAL A 859 22.65 42.63 2.20
CA VAL A 859 23.27 43.64 3.06
C VAL A 859 24.49 44.25 2.38
N SER A 860 24.76 45.54 2.63
CA SER A 860 26.01 46.21 2.23
C SER A 860 26.82 46.69 3.42
N LEU A 861 28.12 46.38 3.40
CA LEU A 861 29.13 46.81 4.37
C LEU A 861 29.91 48.05 3.90
N LEU A 862 29.75 48.49 2.65
CA LEU A 862 30.48 49.65 2.12
C LEU A 862 30.03 50.98 2.77
N PRO A 863 30.95 51.80 3.34
CA PRO A 863 30.60 53.03 4.05
C PRO A 863 29.87 54.10 3.21
N ASN A 864 30.17 54.20 1.91
CA ASN A 864 29.53 55.14 0.98
C ASN A 864 28.03 54.82 0.73
N ILE A 865 27.64 53.56 0.92
CA ILE A 865 26.26 53.06 0.85
C ILE A 865 25.60 53.17 2.24
N ILE A 866 26.27 52.73 3.32
CA ILE A 866 25.75 52.81 4.70
C ILE A 866 25.42 54.25 5.09
N ASN A 867 26.24 55.22 4.69
CA ASN A 867 25.98 56.65 4.90
C ASN A 867 25.25 57.30 3.72
N GLY A 868 25.03 56.54 2.64
CA GLY A 868 24.33 56.98 1.45
C GLY A 868 22.82 56.72 1.46
N ILE A 869 22.34 55.73 2.22
CA ILE A 869 20.93 55.33 2.31
C ILE A 869 20.30 55.88 3.60
N SER A 870 19.06 56.36 3.53
CA SER A 870 18.26 56.71 4.73
C SER A 870 17.66 55.46 5.38
N SER A 871 17.72 55.36 6.70
CA SER A 871 17.05 54.28 7.46
C SER A 871 15.53 54.42 7.56
N LYS A 872 14.96 55.55 7.15
CA LYS A 872 13.52 55.84 7.22
C LYS A 872 12.79 55.70 5.89
N GLN A 873 13.19 54.76 5.02
CA GLN A 873 12.63 54.60 3.65
C GLN A 873 11.09 54.61 3.59
N LYS A 874 10.39 54.06 4.60
CA LYS A 874 8.92 54.03 4.64
C LYS A 874 8.27 55.42 4.79
N THR A 875 8.95 56.40 5.39
CA THR A 875 8.39 57.72 5.77
C THR A 875 9.09 58.88 5.06
N LEU A 876 9.75 58.63 3.93
CA LEU A 876 10.31 59.70 3.10
C LEU A 876 9.22 60.37 2.24
N PRO A 877 9.35 61.66 1.90
CA PRO A 877 8.47 62.29 0.91
C PRO A 877 8.64 61.66 -0.47
N GLU A 878 7.64 61.80 -1.33
CA GLU A 878 7.68 61.21 -2.68
C GLU A 878 8.68 61.88 -3.61
N LEU A 879 9.33 61.08 -4.46
CA LEU A 879 10.19 61.57 -5.52
C LEU A 879 9.32 62.06 -6.69
N PRO A 880 9.56 63.26 -7.24
CA PRO A 880 8.77 63.78 -8.35
C PRO A 880 9.07 63.01 -9.65
N THR A 881 8.02 62.71 -10.40
CA THR A 881 8.06 61.85 -11.60
C THR A 881 8.74 62.52 -12.79
N ALA A 882 8.34 63.75 -13.11
CA ALA A 882 8.79 64.50 -14.29
C ALA A 882 10.26 65.02 -14.24
N VAL A 883 11.03 64.74 -13.19
CA VAL A 883 12.38 65.29 -13.00
C VAL A 883 13.44 64.20 -13.21
N THR A 884 14.44 64.46 -14.06
CA THR A 884 15.58 63.54 -14.21
C THR A 884 16.41 63.50 -12.93
N LEU A 885 16.55 62.31 -12.33
CA LEU A 885 17.37 62.08 -11.14
C LEU A 885 18.65 61.31 -11.52
N LYS A 886 19.73 61.55 -10.78
CA LYS A 886 20.97 60.75 -10.86
C LYS A 886 20.88 59.62 -9.82
N ALA A 887 21.23 58.40 -10.22
CA ALA A 887 21.25 57.24 -9.33
C ALA A 887 22.54 56.43 -9.48
N GLU A 888 22.88 55.66 -8.45
CA GLU A 888 23.97 54.67 -8.44
C GLU A 888 23.38 53.26 -8.37
N ILE A 889 23.79 52.34 -9.23
CA ILE A 889 23.29 50.96 -9.20
C ILE A 889 23.85 50.23 -7.99
N LEU A 890 22.97 49.68 -7.14
CA LEU A 890 23.35 48.87 -5.99
C LEU A 890 23.32 47.38 -6.34
N MET A 891 22.16 46.87 -6.76
CA MET A 891 21.94 45.43 -6.87
C MET A 891 21.21 45.08 -8.16
N ILE A 892 21.68 44.05 -8.86
CA ILE A 892 21.08 43.53 -10.08
C ILE A 892 20.47 42.15 -9.79
N THR A 893 19.27 41.89 -10.32
CA THR A 893 18.56 40.60 -10.22
C THR A 893 17.73 40.34 -11.49
N ASN A 894 17.22 39.11 -11.66
CA ASN A 894 16.35 38.72 -12.78
C ASN A 894 14.93 39.33 -12.74
N TRP A 895 14.60 40.16 -11.74
CA TRP A 895 13.29 40.79 -11.56
C TRP A 895 13.38 42.33 -11.46
N LEU A 896 14.34 42.84 -10.69
CA LEU A 896 14.57 44.28 -10.50
C LEU A 896 16.05 44.64 -10.44
N ILE A 897 16.33 45.90 -10.77
CA ILE A 897 17.61 46.56 -10.56
C ILE A 897 17.40 47.63 -9.48
N LEU A 898 18.01 47.44 -8.30
CA LEU A 898 17.90 48.34 -7.16
C LEU A 898 18.97 49.43 -7.25
N VAL A 899 18.56 50.69 -7.09
CA VAL A 899 19.44 51.85 -7.24
C VAL A 899 19.25 52.86 -6.12
N LEU A 900 20.31 53.62 -5.85
CA LEU A 900 20.36 54.68 -4.85
C LEU A 900 20.22 56.05 -5.51
N VAL A 901 19.08 56.72 -5.28
CA VAL A 901 18.86 58.12 -5.65
C VAL A 901 19.20 59.01 -4.47
N LYS A 902 20.07 60.01 -4.63
CA LYS A 902 20.39 61.00 -3.58
C LYS A 902 19.78 62.36 -3.93
N ARG A 903 18.91 62.89 -3.07
CA ARG A 903 18.20 64.17 -3.25
C ARG A 903 18.02 64.87 -1.89
N ASN A 904 18.32 66.17 -1.82
CA ASN A 904 18.21 67.00 -0.62
C ASN A 904 18.92 66.39 0.63
N GLY A 905 20.10 65.79 0.43
CA GLY A 905 20.85 65.07 1.47
C GLY A 905 20.31 63.68 1.85
N VAL A 906 19.14 63.28 1.33
CA VAL A 906 18.48 62.00 1.64
C VAL A 906 18.71 60.98 0.52
N GLY A 907 19.01 59.74 0.91
CA GLY A 907 19.13 58.59 0.01
C GLY A 907 17.87 57.72 -0.04
N TYR A 908 17.35 57.50 -1.25
CA TYR A 908 16.15 56.73 -1.56
C TYR A 908 16.53 55.45 -2.30
N LEU A 909 15.92 54.33 -1.90
CA LEU A 909 15.98 53.08 -2.66
C LEU A 909 14.86 53.03 -3.69
N VAL A 910 15.22 52.80 -4.95
CA VAL A 910 14.33 52.82 -6.11
C VAL A 910 14.60 51.58 -6.96
N ALA A 911 13.56 51.01 -7.58
CA ALA A 911 13.68 49.84 -8.47
C ALA A 911 13.50 50.25 -9.93
N LEU A 912 14.29 49.67 -10.84
CA LEU A 912 14.01 49.64 -12.29
C LEU A 912 13.64 48.22 -12.71
N PRO A 913 12.75 48.03 -13.71
CA PRO A 913 12.41 46.72 -14.20
C PRO A 913 13.62 46.06 -14.88
N ALA A 914 13.93 44.83 -14.48
CA ALA A 914 14.93 44.01 -15.17
C ALA A 914 14.39 43.48 -16.51
N ARG A 915 13.07 43.20 -16.56
CA ARG A 915 12.36 42.55 -17.67
C ARG A 915 11.63 43.58 -18.52
N ARG A 916 11.67 43.40 -19.83
CA ARG A 916 10.87 44.19 -20.79
C ARG A 916 9.41 43.76 -20.79
N HIS A 917 9.16 42.46 -20.75
CA HIS A 917 7.83 41.85 -20.85
C HIS A 917 7.76 40.57 -19.98
N ILE A 918 6.58 39.99 -19.74
CA ILE A 918 6.50 38.72 -18.98
C ILE A 918 7.19 37.55 -19.72
N ASN A 919 7.15 37.56 -21.06
CA ASN A 919 7.92 36.64 -21.93
C ASN A 919 9.45 36.88 -21.90
N ASP A 920 9.93 37.94 -21.25
CA ASP A 920 11.36 38.20 -21.06
C ASP A 920 11.89 37.36 -19.89
N ILE A 921 11.95 36.04 -20.11
CA ILE A 921 12.25 35.03 -19.09
C ILE A 921 13.70 35.15 -18.57
N SER A 922 14.61 35.61 -19.44
CA SER A 922 16.04 35.78 -19.19
C SER A 922 16.49 37.15 -19.73
N PRO A 923 16.22 38.25 -19.00
CA PRO A 923 16.56 39.58 -19.45
C PRO A 923 18.06 39.76 -19.68
N ASP A 924 18.42 40.56 -20.68
CA ASP A 924 19.80 40.99 -20.88
C ASP A 924 20.18 42.05 -19.83
N LEU A 925 20.99 41.61 -18.88
CA LEU A 925 21.51 42.43 -17.78
C LEU A 925 22.93 42.95 -18.04
N THR A 926 23.56 42.60 -19.17
CA THR A 926 24.94 43.00 -19.50
C THR A 926 25.19 44.51 -19.64
N PRO A 927 24.20 45.38 -19.99
CA PRO A 927 24.40 46.83 -19.98
C PRO A 927 24.59 47.42 -18.58
N TYR A 928 24.17 46.72 -17.53
CA TYR A 928 24.15 47.22 -16.16
C TYR A 928 25.38 46.77 -15.38
N LYS A 929 26.02 47.70 -14.66
CA LYS A 929 27.15 47.43 -13.78
C LYS A 929 26.89 48.01 -12.40
N ILE A 930 27.20 47.24 -11.35
CA ILE A 930 27.12 47.70 -9.97
C ILE A 930 28.05 48.92 -9.78
N HIS A 931 27.65 49.87 -8.93
CA HIS A 931 28.25 51.20 -8.75
C HIS A 931 28.27 52.13 -9.97
N SER A 932 27.76 51.72 -11.13
CA SER A 932 27.62 52.64 -12.27
C SER A 932 26.57 53.72 -12.00
N LYS A 933 26.81 54.93 -12.53
CA LYS A 933 25.94 56.10 -12.33
C LYS A 933 25.03 56.27 -13.55
N ILE A 934 23.73 56.20 -13.32
CA ILE A 934 22.68 56.30 -14.33
C ILE A 934 21.84 57.57 -14.16
N ARG A 935 21.04 57.90 -15.17
CA ARG A 935 19.97 58.91 -15.10
C ARG A 935 18.62 58.23 -15.28
N LEU A 936 17.63 58.61 -14.50
CA LEU A 936 16.29 58.00 -14.51
C LEU A 936 15.19 59.05 -14.29
N TYR A 937 13.95 58.65 -14.59
CA TYR A 937 12.72 59.30 -14.15
C TYR A 937 11.95 58.32 -13.26
N VAL A 938 11.26 58.83 -12.24
CA VAL A 938 10.34 57.99 -11.44
C VAL A 938 9.02 57.91 -12.21
N VAL A 939 8.54 56.69 -12.47
CA VAL A 939 7.30 56.47 -13.22
C VAL A 939 6.15 56.19 -12.25
N MET A 940 6.43 55.56 -11.11
CA MET A 940 5.42 55.15 -10.14
C MET A 940 5.94 55.31 -8.71
N THR A 941 5.12 55.86 -7.83
CA THR A 941 5.48 56.23 -6.44
C THR A 941 5.57 55.00 -5.52
N ARG A 942 6.04 55.24 -4.28
CA ARG A 942 6.06 54.19 -3.24
C ARG A 942 4.66 53.74 -2.81
N LYS A 943 3.63 54.62 -2.87
CA LYS A 943 2.26 54.27 -2.44
C LYS A 943 1.65 53.22 -3.36
N GLU A 944 1.81 53.43 -4.67
CA GLU A 944 1.30 52.54 -5.73
C GLU A 944 2.07 51.21 -5.74
N SER A 945 3.40 51.25 -5.66
CA SER A 945 4.26 50.04 -5.69
C SER A 945 4.34 49.26 -4.38
N LYS A 946 3.74 49.79 -3.30
CA LYS A 946 3.75 49.29 -1.91
C LYS A 946 5.14 49.25 -1.23
N ILE A 947 6.19 48.82 -1.93
CA ILE A 947 7.53 48.55 -1.37
C ILE A 947 8.48 49.74 -1.60
N VAL A 948 8.92 49.97 -2.84
CA VAL A 948 9.87 51.02 -3.27
C VAL A 948 9.41 51.63 -4.62
N PRO A 949 9.63 52.93 -4.89
CA PRO A 949 9.24 53.55 -6.17
C PRO A 949 9.82 52.81 -7.39
N ILE A 950 9.09 52.82 -8.51
CA ILE A 950 9.56 52.32 -9.80
C ILE A 950 10.04 53.47 -10.67
N ALA A 951 11.19 53.28 -11.31
CA ALA A 951 11.82 54.23 -12.22
C ALA A 951 12.21 53.57 -13.56
N MET A 952 12.39 54.42 -14.58
CA MET A 952 12.88 54.04 -15.90
C MET A 952 14.09 54.88 -16.29
N LEU A 953 15.03 54.31 -17.04
CA LEU A 953 16.23 55.00 -17.52
C LEU A 953 15.87 56.23 -18.36
N LYS A 954 16.69 57.29 -18.33
CA LYS A 954 16.50 58.46 -19.22
C LYS A 954 16.52 58.06 -20.71
N SER A 955 17.40 57.13 -21.08
CA SER A 955 17.48 56.56 -22.43
C SER A 955 16.23 55.76 -22.81
N ALA A 956 15.44 55.28 -21.85
CA ALA A 956 14.12 54.72 -22.09
C ALA A 956 13.04 55.80 -22.33
N PHE A 957 13.41 57.07 -22.51
CA PHE A 957 12.54 58.13 -23.05
C PHE A 957 13.20 58.89 -24.23
N GLU A 958 14.30 58.37 -24.77
CA GLU A 958 15.05 58.99 -25.86
C GLU A 958 14.85 58.17 -27.14
N THR A 959 13.98 58.63 -28.04
CA THR A 959 13.80 58.01 -29.36
C THR A 959 15.11 58.07 -30.15
N SER A 960 15.53 56.94 -30.71
CA SER A 960 16.76 56.84 -31.48
C SER A 960 16.62 57.64 -32.78
N LYS A 961 17.23 58.82 -32.83
CA LYS A 961 17.54 59.48 -34.09
C LYS A 961 18.63 58.69 -34.81
N ASP A 962 18.31 58.30 -36.05
CA ASP A 962 19.24 57.91 -37.11
C ASP A 962 20.24 56.78 -36.80
N ILE A 963 19.80 55.53 -37.05
CA ILE A 963 20.73 54.52 -37.61
C ILE A 963 20.61 54.61 -39.14
N ASN A 964 21.32 55.58 -39.72
CA ASN A 964 21.56 55.63 -41.15
C ASN A 964 22.95 56.23 -41.40
N VAL A 965 23.74 55.61 -42.28
CA VAL A 965 25.11 56.00 -42.66
C VAL A 965 26.17 55.98 -41.53
N SER A 966 26.86 54.83 -41.34
CA SER A 966 28.32 54.83 -41.03
C SER A 966 29.06 53.48 -41.15
N GLU A 967 28.51 52.43 -41.77
CA GLU A 967 29.24 51.16 -42.04
C GLU A 967 29.65 50.97 -43.52
N LEU A 968 30.38 51.92 -44.11
CA LEU A 968 30.99 51.71 -45.44
C LEU A 968 32.27 52.52 -45.71
N SER A 969 33.20 52.56 -44.75
CA SER A 969 34.59 53.01 -45.00
C SER A 969 35.63 52.23 -44.20
N SER A 970 36.07 51.12 -44.79
CA SER A 970 37.48 50.75 -45.02
C SER A 970 38.52 51.08 -43.92
N LYS A 971 39.12 50.09 -43.25
CA LYS A 971 40.25 49.23 -43.74
C LYS A 971 41.39 49.98 -44.47
N ARG A 972 42.63 49.71 -44.02
CA ARG A 972 43.95 50.19 -44.52
C ARG A 972 44.20 51.67 -44.21
N LYS A 973 45.12 51.98 -43.29
CA LYS A 973 46.59 52.06 -43.49
C LYS A 973 46.99 53.07 -44.57
N GLN A 974 47.71 54.10 -44.13
CA GLN A 974 48.43 55.05 -44.96
C GLN A 974 49.43 54.33 -45.88
N GLN A 975 49.45 54.67 -47.18
CA GLN A 975 50.67 55.07 -47.92
C GLN A 975 50.39 55.39 -49.42
N LEU A 976 51.10 56.41 -49.92
CA LEU A 976 51.59 56.60 -51.30
C LEU A 976 50.61 56.77 -52.50
N LYS A 977 50.26 58.04 -52.75
CA LYS A 977 50.56 58.85 -53.98
C LYS A 977 50.11 58.39 -55.41
N LYS A 978 49.42 59.34 -56.07
CA LYS A 978 49.50 59.82 -57.50
C LYS A 978 48.47 59.38 -58.59
N LYS A 979 47.86 60.44 -59.19
CA LYS A 979 47.53 60.72 -60.62
C LYS A 979 46.25 60.18 -61.33
N LYS A 980 45.38 61.16 -61.63
CA LYS A 980 44.64 61.47 -62.90
C LYS A 980 43.44 60.61 -63.40
N MET A 981 42.50 61.35 -64.03
CA MET A 981 41.30 60.99 -64.83
C MET A 981 41.67 60.74 -66.33
N PRO A 982 40.75 60.48 -67.33
CA PRO A 982 39.26 60.48 -67.33
C PRO A 982 38.48 59.40 -68.17
N GLN A 983 37.15 59.37 -67.96
CA GLN A 983 35.97 59.15 -68.86
C GLN A 983 35.90 58.11 -70.01
N SER A 984 34.82 57.29 -69.99
CA SER A 984 33.85 56.94 -71.08
C SER A 984 32.63 56.24 -70.39
N HIS A 985 31.32 56.46 -70.66
CA HIS A 985 30.48 56.36 -71.89
C HIS A 985 30.46 54.95 -72.52
N ASP A 986 29.36 54.26 -72.88
CA ASP A 986 27.88 54.47 -72.85
C ASP A 986 27.17 53.10 -73.21
N ALA A 987 25.85 52.81 -73.23
CA ALA A 987 24.57 53.47 -72.90
C ALA A 987 23.38 52.43 -72.82
N ASP A 988 22.22 52.86 -72.26
CA ASP A 988 20.78 52.68 -72.64
C ASP A 988 20.34 51.82 -73.87
N LEU A 989 19.09 51.32 -74.04
CA LEU A 989 17.86 51.09 -73.22
C LEU A 989 16.82 50.26 -74.06
N ASP A 990 15.88 49.52 -73.43
CA ASP A 990 14.52 49.14 -73.93
C ASP A 990 14.31 48.33 -75.26
N SER A 991 13.16 47.69 -75.59
CA SER A 991 12.05 47.08 -74.81
C SER A 991 11.06 46.19 -75.64
N LEU A 992 10.07 45.56 -74.96
CA LEU A 992 8.70 45.18 -75.39
C LEU A 992 8.34 43.90 -76.24
N LYS A 993 7.31 43.18 -75.70
CA LYS A 993 6.14 42.47 -76.34
C LYS A 993 6.26 41.07 -77.02
N LYS A 994 5.78 40.03 -76.28
CA LYS A 994 4.55 39.17 -76.49
C LYS A 994 4.19 38.59 -77.90
N PRO A 995 3.36 37.51 -78.00
CA PRO A 995 3.41 36.09 -77.53
C PRO A 995 3.10 35.14 -78.76
N PRO A 996 2.38 33.97 -78.74
CA PRO A 996 1.97 32.97 -77.72
C PRO A 996 2.26 31.46 -78.11
N ARG A 997 1.75 30.52 -77.27
CA ARG A 997 1.23 29.11 -77.48
C ARG A 997 1.42 28.40 -78.86
N GLU A 998 1.63 27.07 -79.00
CA GLU A 998 1.49 25.89 -78.09
C GLU A 998 2.17 24.57 -78.61
N ILE A 999 1.94 23.42 -77.94
CA ILE A 999 2.09 21.99 -78.40
C ILE A 999 3.49 21.26 -78.39
N SER A 1000 3.78 20.63 -77.24
CA SER A 1000 4.04 19.17 -77.00
C SER A 1000 5.23 18.32 -77.59
N LYS A 1001 5.80 17.48 -76.68
CA LYS A 1001 6.30 16.07 -76.78
C LYS A 1001 7.79 15.71 -77.06
N LYS A 1002 8.37 15.02 -76.04
CA LYS A 1002 9.37 13.88 -76.04
C LYS A 1002 10.85 14.18 -76.46
N VAL A 1003 11.90 13.95 -75.63
CA VAL A 1003 12.47 12.71 -74.99
C VAL A 1003 13.39 11.93 -75.97
N THR A 1004 14.70 11.64 -75.76
CA THR A 1004 15.35 10.89 -74.63
C THR A 1004 16.93 10.93 -74.56
N LYS A 1005 17.51 10.80 -73.35
CA LYS A 1005 18.76 10.06 -72.90
C LYS A 1005 20.15 10.14 -73.60
N LYS A 1006 21.22 10.33 -72.77
CA LYS A 1006 22.45 9.49 -72.52
C LYS A 1006 23.47 10.29 -71.65
N LYS A 1007 24.43 9.78 -70.83
CA LYS A 1007 24.81 8.43 -70.31
C LYS A 1007 25.51 8.54 -68.90
N PHE A 1008 26.30 7.56 -68.42
CA PHE A 1008 26.65 7.30 -66.98
C PHE A 1008 28.17 7.18 -66.62
N ASN A 1009 28.56 7.51 -65.36
CA ASN A 1009 29.77 7.11 -64.53
C ASN A 1009 31.22 7.37 -65.08
N TYR A 1010 32.32 7.59 -64.30
CA TYR A 1010 32.82 6.97 -63.04
C TYR A 1010 34.15 7.64 -62.49
N LYS A 1011 34.34 7.66 -61.14
CA LYS A 1011 35.61 7.42 -60.35
C LYS A 1011 36.80 8.43 -60.18
N PHE A 1012 37.22 8.53 -58.89
CA PHE A 1012 38.59 8.65 -58.29
C PHE A 1012 39.48 9.93 -58.32
N ARG A 1013 40.00 10.30 -57.13
CA ARG A 1013 41.46 10.41 -56.85
C ARG A 1013 41.81 10.17 -55.36
N LYS A 1014 43.11 10.00 -55.04
CA LYS A 1014 43.67 9.64 -53.71
C LYS A 1014 44.55 10.77 -53.13
N LYS A 1015 44.83 10.72 -51.81
CA LYS A 1015 46.15 11.06 -51.24
C LYS A 1015 46.46 10.20 -49.99
N ASN A 1016 47.74 9.90 -49.75
CA ASN A 1016 48.24 9.13 -48.59
C ASN A 1016 48.74 10.12 -47.48
N MET A 1017 49.37 9.77 -46.35
CA MET A 1017 50.20 8.60 -45.98
C MET A 1017 50.55 8.58 -44.46
N ARG A 1018 50.61 7.40 -43.81
CA ARG A 1018 51.40 7.03 -42.57
C ARG A 1018 51.13 7.85 -41.27
N LEU A 1019 51.27 7.37 -40.02
CA LEU A 1019 51.49 6.09 -39.29
C LEU A 1019 50.74 6.24 -37.92
N THR A 1020 50.64 5.31 -36.95
CA THR A 1020 51.33 4.04 -36.62
C THR A 1020 50.30 3.06 -36.00
N ASN A 1021 50.73 1.96 -35.34
CA ASN A 1021 49.89 0.99 -34.63
C ASN A 1021 49.85 1.24 -33.11
N LEU A 1022 48.75 0.86 -32.43
CA LEU A 1022 48.77 -0.27 -31.49
C LEU A 1022 47.36 -0.82 -31.21
N GLN A 1023 47.25 -2.06 -30.72
CA GLN A 1023 45.99 -2.79 -30.51
C GLN A 1023 45.74 -3.15 -29.03
N ARG A 1024 44.46 -3.06 -28.61
CA ARG A 1024 43.66 -4.03 -27.79
C ARG A 1024 42.40 -3.27 -27.31
N GLN A 1025 41.17 -3.62 -27.68
CA GLN A 1025 40.42 -4.89 -27.48
C GLN A 1025 40.12 -5.18 -26.00
N ARG A 1026 38.92 -4.81 -25.52
CA ARG A 1026 37.88 -5.70 -24.94
C ARG A 1026 36.73 -4.92 -24.29
N SER A 1027 35.59 -5.64 -24.10
CA SER A 1027 34.40 -5.33 -23.29
C SER A 1027 33.75 -3.96 -23.51
#